data_AF-A0A4R0RH72-F1
#
_entry.id   AF-A0A4R0RH72-F1
#
_cell.length_a   1.000
_cell.length_b   1.000
_cell.length_c   1.000
_cell.angle_alpha   90.00
_cell.angle_beta   90.00
_cell.angle_gamma   90.00
#
_symmetry.space_group_name_H-M   'P 1'
#
loop_
_entity.id
_entity.type
_entity.pdbx_description
1 polymer ?
#
loop_
_entity_poly.entity_id
_entity_poly.type
_entity_poly.pdbx_seq_one_letter_code
_entity_poly.pdbx_strand_id
1 'polypeptide(L)'
;MASNDQHRLWDNLVESIEDTMCRYDPIEFCEKLMEVEIDRPIPKPSFKGRCPRTKEAICESMMRTVNQVAPQLSPGLTLQKCDPVDEDGTSLFESTMVLLDNDVVQSTTWTNRKTALWDIKHVDVHISVSADPSDDKGVSSRAYKTQVLGQLASHAAYVMCRQHRTHFFTIYVCGRYVRFFRWDRASVFHSEPFDYRKDPHILAEFLFRYARMTRAARGWDVSVRFASVSDGLRLCDAARPYNLEATDIDRVPPVPETILDESRSCGPYLLFTMKSGTDGLIAPDSAATNHAEAQLQEHTIIFQDPFWYNGEVLTQRNTRVYIGLDTVTNELVSIKDFWRAGHLNSEATVYRKLYSEEYPERQFLPRTSFAGNADGETVQQAPLKDSDVWVSDEKSYFHERMVQEVVYDLKTFVNSRELVQAIRDAISVCIAVYLRFHILHRDISPGNIMLSKAGRAILNDWDHCFFLDPDCLNDDKSNRTGTWVTMSVNLLQDPDSTHTILDDLEAFFWTLLFTVFRCEQNTFSSRVFAMFHEKKSVPGSYAVGGKRKEAFLTCDNTKGEFESRPLGILVNNLRAFWADILRQRREGGDEWRATFQRLLSDPSEILAFFDEVLAMQDWPEHDKMRMDLYSLFNANETIGSKLTSSMTYPREPSESQSGEQGSNDDELDWKVKQELSESVRLTDEPERQELPDQGIADEAAVDVILAEEESIDVPLAVTARKRRRENVENEEPEAPVKKAKVKRGPRKRNADVLGERPNQQLRRSRRNLGRE
;
A
#
# COMPACT_ATOMS: atom_id res chain seq x y z
N MET A 1 -4.61 2.76 23.91
CA MET A 1 -3.41 2.86 23.04
C MET A 1 -3.79 3.24 21.61
N ALA A 2 -4.70 2.52 20.93
CA ALA A 2 -5.12 2.79 19.54
C ALA A 2 -5.39 4.27 19.16
N SER A 3 -5.89 5.09 20.09
CA SER A 3 -6.12 6.53 19.88
C SER A 3 -4.88 7.31 19.42
N ASN A 4 -3.70 7.01 19.97
CA ASN A 4 -2.50 7.82 19.73
C ASN A 4 -1.88 7.55 18.35
N ASP A 5 -1.99 6.32 17.86
CA ASP A 5 -1.51 5.97 16.52
C ASP A 5 -2.51 6.41 15.45
N GLN A 6 -3.83 6.35 15.71
CA GLN A 6 -4.81 7.03 14.87
C GLN A 6 -4.55 8.54 14.77
N HIS A 7 -4.31 9.24 15.88
CA HIS A 7 -3.96 10.68 15.84
C HIS A 7 -2.73 10.95 14.95
N ARG A 8 -1.67 10.15 15.06
CA ARG A 8 -0.50 10.28 14.18
C ARG A 8 -0.81 10.02 12.70
N LEU A 9 -1.70 9.08 12.39
CA LEU A 9 -2.15 8.84 11.02
C LEU A 9 -2.95 10.04 10.49
N TRP A 10 -3.87 10.61 11.29
CA TRP A 10 -4.61 11.83 10.93
C TRP A 10 -3.67 13.02 10.72
N ASP A 11 -2.69 13.24 11.63
CA ASP A 11 -1.72 14.33 11.54
C ASP A 11 -0.89 14.24 10.25
N ASN A 12 -0.28 13.07 9.97
CA ASN A 12 0.50 12.84 8.75
C ASN A 12 -0.34 12.97 7.47
N LEU A 13 -1.59 12.49 7.49
CA LEU A 13 -2.51 12.59 6.35
C LEU A 13 -2.87 14.06 6.06
N VAL A 14 -3.09 14.87 7.11
CA VAL A 14 -3.42 16.29 6.96
C VAL A 14 -2.19 17.11 6.54
N GLU A 15 -1.01 16.87 7.09
CA GLU A 15 0.23 17.53 6.62
C GLU A 15 0.49 17.20 5.14
N SER A 16 0.26 15.95 4.69
CA SER A 16 0.33 15.60 3.27
C SER A 16 -0.72 16.29 2.38
N ILE A 17 -1.83 16.76 2.95
CA ILE A 17 -2.98 17.30 2.20
C ILE A 17 -2.98 18.83 2.17
N GLU A 18 -2.69 19.54 3.28
CA GLU A 18 -2.80 21.02 3.36
C GLU A 18 -2.04 21.72 2.22
N ASP A 19 -0.81 21.29 1.92
CA ASP A 19 0.02 21.85 0.83
C ASP A 19 -0.62 21.70 -0.55
N THR A 20 -1.44 20.66 -0.75
CA THR A 20 -2.14 20.34 -2.01
C THR A 20 -3.58 20.86 -2.06
N MET A 21 -4.07 21.53 -1.00
CA MET A 21 -5.42 22.09 -1.00
C MET A 21 -5.54 23.29 -1.94
N CYS A 22 -6.66 23.34 -2.65
CA CYS A 22 -7.02 24.38 -3.62
C CYS A 22 -8.44 24.89 -3.35
N ARG A 23 -8.59 26.20 -3.14
CA ARG A 23 -9.82 26.86 -2.67
C ARG A 23 -10.50 27.65 -3.79
N TYR A 24 -11.82 27.52 -3.91
CA TYR A 24 -12.66 28.17 -4.92
C TYR A 24 -13.89 28.83 -4.31
N ASP A 25 -14.46 29.82 -5.01
CA ASP A 25 -15.85 30.22 -4.74
C ASP A 25 -16.81 29.01 -4.97
N PRO A 26 -17.94 28.87 -4.26
CA PRO A 26 -18.81 27.70 -4.38
C PRO A 26 -19.48 27.53 -5.75
N ILE A 27 -19.70 28.62 -6.51
CA ILE A 27 -20.18 28.56 -7.90
C ILE A 27 -19.00 28.30 -8.83
N GLU A 28 -17.86 28.96 -8.63
CA GLU A 28 -16.64 28.70 -9.41
C GLU A 28 -16.17 27.23 -9.32
N PHE A 29 -16.30 26.60 -8.15
CA PHE A 29 -16.10 25.17 -7.93
C PHE A 29 -17.01 24.34 -8.85
N CYS A 30 -18.29 24.70 -8.91
CA CYS A 30 -19.29 24.04 -9.75
C CYS A 30 -19.04 24.29 -11.25
N GLU A 31 -18.56 25.48 -11.63
CA GLU A 31 -18.24 25.80 -13.02
C GLU A 31 -16.99 25.07 -13.52
N LYS A 32 -15.92 25.04 -12.72
CA LYS A 32 -14.60 24.49 -13.12
C LYS A 32 -14.44 22.99 -12.92
N LEU A 33 -15.15 22.36 -11.99
CA LEU A 33 -14.96 20.95 -11.63
C LEU A 33 -16.16 20.06 -12.02
N MET A 34 -17.22 20.67 -12.56
CA MET A 34 -18.49 20.00 -12.86
C MET A 34 -19.02 20.50 -14.22
N GLU A 35 -18.28 20.17 -15.27
CA GLU A 35 -18.40 20.63 -16.67
C GLU A 35 -19.75 20.26 -17.33
N VAL A 36 -20.80 20.97 -16.93
CA VAL A 36 -22.18 20.79 -17.40
C VAL A 36 -22.82 22.16 -17.61
N GLU A 37 -23.26 22.44 -18.83
CA GLU A 37 -24.00 23.66 -19.14
C GLU A 37 -25.39 23.67 -18.48
N ILE A 38 -25.82 24.84 -18.00
CA ILE A 38 -27.14 25.02 -17.38
C ILE A 38 -28.13 25.46 -18.48
N ASP A 39 -28.75 24.47 -19.11
CA ASP A 39 -29.72 24.62 -20.21
C ASP A 39 -31.06 25.23 -19.76
N ARG A 40 -31.38 25.14 -18.47
CA ARG A 40 -32.71 25.44 -17.92
C ARG A 40 -32.68 25.93 -16.47
N PRO A 41 -33.74 26.62 -15.99
CA PRO A 41 -33.83 27.06 -14.60
C PRO A 41 -33.73 25.89 -13.60
N ILE A 42 -32.79 26.00 -12.66
CA ILE A 42 -32.54 24.97 -11.64
C ILE A 42 -33.61 25.04 -10.53
N PRO A 43 -34.29 23.92 -10.18
CA PRO A 43 -35.25 23.87 -9.07
C PRO A 43 -34.57 24.17 -7.73
N LYS A 44 -35.10 25.14 -6.96
CA LYS A 44 -34.46 25.59 -5.70
C LYS A 44 -35.12 24.94 -4.46
N PRO A 45 -34.39 24.15 -3.64
CA PRO A 45 -34.92 23.58 -2.41
C PRO A 45 -35.26 24.69 -1.38
N SER A 46 -36.39 24.55 -0.67
CA SER A 46 -36.93 25.59 0.21
C SER A 46 -36.81 25.20 1.70
N PHE A 47 -35.67 25.52 2.32
CA PHE A 47 -35.36 25.20 3.72
C PHE A 47 -36.09 26.10 4.72
N LYS A 48 -37.39 25.87 4.87
CA LYS A 48 -38.29 26.62 5.78
C LYS A 48 -38.06 26.25 7.26
N GLY A 49 -38.64 27.05 8.16
CA GLY A 49 -38.59 26.84 9.61
C GLY A 49 -37.29 27.29 10.29
N ARG A 50 -37.16 26.98 11.58
CA ARG A 50 -35.93 27.23 12.36
C ARG A 50 -34.79 26.36 11.81
N CYS A 51 -33.54 26.79 12.02
CA CYS A 51 -32.39 25.92 11.76
C CYS A 51 -32.40 24.74 12.76
N PRO A 52 -32.22 23.49 12.30
CA PRO A 52 -31.92 22.36 13.17
C PRO A 52 -30.69 22.61 14.07
N ARG A 53 -30.63 21.88 15.19
CA ARG A 53 -29.55 21.97 16.19
C ARG A 53 -28.94 20.61 16.58
N THR A 54 -29.44 19.52 16.01
CA THR A 54 -28.88 18.17 16.15
C THR A 54 -28.60 17.61 14.76
N LYS A 55 -27.64 16.70 14.66
CA LYS A 55 -27.16 16.13 13.40
C LYS A 55 -28.29 15.42 12.63
N GLU A 56 -29.11 14.67 13.36
CA GLU A 56 -30.29 13.93 12.90
C GLU A 56 -31.31 14.87 12.26
N ALA A 57 -31.60 16.00 12.92
CA ALA A 57 -32.55 16.99 12.43
C ALA A 57 -32.01 17.80 11.23
N ILE A 58 -30.68 17.92 11.08
CA ILE A 58 -30.06 18.44 9.84
C ILE A 58 -30.28 17.42 8.72
N CYS A 59 -29.94 16.15 8.94
CA CYS A 59 -30.10 15.08 7.95
C CYS A 59 -31.56 14.94 7.48
N GLU A 60 -32.51 14.84 8.41
CA GLU A 60 -33.95 14.85 8.09
C GLU A 60 -34.37 16.10 7.29
N SER A 61 -33.90 17.29 7.69
CA SER A 61 -34.24 18.53 6.99
C SER A 61 -33.66 18.57 5.59
N MET A 62 -32.48 17.98 5.35
CA MET A 62 -31.89 17.88 4.02
C MET A 62 -32.60 16.85 3.17
N MET A 63 -32.73 15.60 3.62
CA MET A 63 -33.43 14.54 2.90
C MET A 63 -34.86 14.96 2.51
N ARG A 64 -35.63 15.50 3.46
CA ARG A 64 -37.02 15.94 3.24
C ARG A 64 -37.12 17.04 2.17
N THR A 65 -36.20 18.00 2.15
CA THR A 65 -36.26 19.13 1.20
C THR A 65 -35.59 18.83 -0.14
N VAL A 66 -34.52 18.02 -0.17
CA VAL A 66 -33.82 17.63 -1.41
C VAL A 66 -34.63 16.58 -2.18
N ASN A 67 -35.09 15.51 -1.54
CA ASN A 67 -35.84 14.44 -2.24
C ASN A 67 -37.20 14.92 -2.77
N GLN A 68 -37.78 16.00 -2.21
CA GLN A 68 -38.96 16.67 -2.76
C GLN A 68 -38.73 17.31 -4.14
N VAL A 69 -37.49 17.68 -4.48
CA VAL A 69 -37.13 18.29 -5.78
C VAL A 69 -36.22 17.39 -6.64
N ALA A 70 -35.66 16.31 -6.07
CA ALA A 70 -34.74 15.39 -6.74
C ALA A 70 -35.19 14.91 -8.14
N PRO A 71 -36.47 14.56 -8.41
CA PRO A 71 -36.90 14.15 -9.75
C PRO A 71 -36.70 15.22 -10.85
N GLN A 72 -36.61 16.50 -10.49
CA GLN A 72 -36.36 17.61 -11.42
C GLN A 72 -34.90 18.09 -11.35
N LEU A 73 -34.35 18.08 -10.13
CA LEU A 73 -33.02 18.57 -9.77
C LEU A 73 -31.94 17.56 -10.16
N SER A 74 -31.99 16.37 -9.56
CA SER A 74 -31.01 15.29 -9.64
C SER A 74 -31.68 13.97 -10.07
N PRO A 75 -32.25 13.90 -11.29
CA PRO A 75 -32.95 12.70 -11.75
C PRO A 75 -31.98 11.50 -11.77
N GLY A 76 -32.48 10.34 -11.33
CA GLY A 76 -31.65 9.16 -11.13
C GLY A 76 -30.88 9.12 -9.81
N LEU A 77 -30.81 10.21 -9.02
CA LEU A 77 -30.12 10.23 -7.73
C LEU A 77 -31.07 10.45 -6.55
N THR A 78 -30.87 9.70 -5.46
CA THR A 78 -31.64 9.81 -4.21
C THR A 78 -30.72 10.07 -3.02
N LEU A 79 -31.09 11.00 -2.12
CA LEU A 79 -30.37 11.24 -0.88
C LEU A 79 -30.91 10.34 0.25
N GLN A 80 -30.07 9.48 0.82
CA GLN A 80 -30.41 8.53 1.88
C GLN A 80 -29.62 8.81 3.17
N LYS A 81 -30.13 8.38 4.32
CA LYS A 81 -29.40 8.40 5.61
C LYS A 81 -28.59 7.10 5.73
N CYS A 82 -27.36 7.21 6.23
CA CYS A 82 -26.56 6.06 6.65
C CYS A 82 -26.25 6.18 8.14
N ASP A 83 -26.78 5.22 8.90
CA ASP A 83 -26.53 5.01 10.33
C ASP A 83 -25.69 3.74 10.48
N PRO A 84 -24.36 3.80 10.26
CA PRO A 84 -23.50 2.63 10.30
C PRO A 84 -23.40 2.11 11.73
N VAL A 85 -23.67 0.81 11.89
CA VAL A 85 -23.56 0.09 13.16
C VAL A 85 -22.60 -1.09 13.01
N ASP A 86 -21.96 -1.48 14.10
CA ASP A 86 -21.24 -2.75 14.25
C ASP A 86 -22.18 -3.95 14.18
N GLU A 87 -21.62 -5.15 14.09
CA GLU A 87 -22.36 -6.42 14.17
C GLU A 87 -23.17 -6.54 15.48
N ASP A 88 -22.58 -6.05 16.58
CA ASP A 88 -23.18 -5.91 17.93
C ASP A 88 -24.31 -4.85 17.99
N GLY A 89 -24.48 -4.01 16.96
CA GLY A 89 -25.46 -2.94 16.89
C GLY A 89 -25.03 -1.59 17.49
N THR A 90 -23.79 -1.48 17.96
CA THR A 90 -23.17 -0.21 18.40
C THR A 90 -23.01 0.74 17.22
N SER A 91 -23.29 2.05 17.37
CA SER A 91 -23.10 3.02 16.27
C SER A 91 -21.61 3.26 16.01
N LEU A 92 -21.10 2.80 14.86
CA LEU A 92 -19.70 2.94 14.44
C LEU A 92 -19.31 4.40 14.17
N PHE A 93 -20.24 5.16 13.60
CA PHE A 93 -20.08 6.58 13.32
C PHE A 93 -21.40 7.32 13.60
N GLU A 94 -21.32 8.64 13.66
CA GLU A 94 -22.49 9.52 13.79
C GLU A 94 -23.25 9.69 12.46
N SER A 95 -24.59 9.55 12.47
CA SER A 95 -25.58 9.89 11.41
C SER A 95 -25.04 10.60 10.15
N THR A 96 -24.72 9.85 9.08
CA THR A 96 -24.27 10.43 7.78
C THR A 96 -25.39 10.42 6.74
N MET A 97 -25.16 11.03 5.56
CA MET A 97 -26.00 10.84 4.39
C MET A 97 -25.18 10.48 3.15
N VAL A 98 -25.81 9.82 2.19
CA VAL A 98 -25.20 9.46 0.89
C VAL A 98 -26.14 9.81 -0.25
N LEU A 99 -25.58 10.38 -1.32
CA LEU A 99 -26.23 10.47 -2.62
C LEU A 99 -25.91 9.18 -3.38
N LEU A 100 -26.94 8.44 -3.76
CA LEU A 100 -26.84 7.16 -4.49
C LEU A 100 -27.56 7.25 -5.83
N ASP A 101 -26.98 6.63 -6.85
CA ASP A 101 -27.66 6.41 -8.13
C ASP A 101 -28.72 5.29 -8.02
N ASN A 102 -29.88 5.48 -8.64
CA ASN A 102 -31.04 4.62 -8.44
C ASN A 102 -30.89 3.24 -9.09
N ASP A 103 -30.02 3.09 -10.09
CA ASP A 103 -29.72 1.80 -10.72
C ASP A 103 -28.90 0.90 -9.77
N VAL A 104 -28.13 1.51 -8.88
CA VAL A 104 -27.31 0.85 -7.85
C VAL A 104 -28.18 0.25 -6.75
N VAL A 105 -29.19 1.02 -6.31
CA VAL A 105 -30.20 0.62 -5.32
C VAL A 105 -31.06 -0.56 -5.83
N GLN A 106 -31.09 -0.78 -7.15
CA GLN A 106 -31.76 -1.92 -7.79
C GLN A 106 -30.80 -3.11 -8.04
N SER A 107 -29.55 -2.85 -8.44
CA SER A 107 -28.59 -3.90 -8.80
C SER A 107 -27.91 -4.54 -7.58
N THR A 108 -27.78 -3.80 -6.48
CA THR A 108 -27.43 -4.38 -5.17
C THR A 108 -28.72 -4.70 -4.42
N THR A 109 -28.85 -5.94 -3.95
CA THR A 109 -29.82 -6.23 -2.88
C THR A 109 -29.36 -5.47 -1.64
N TRP A 110 -29.98 -4.31 -1.39
CA TRP A 110 -29.72 -3.47 -0.22
C TRP A 110 -30.32 -4.11 1.05
N THR A 111 -29.82 -5.32 1.37
CA THR A 111 -29.96 -5.92 2.69
C THR A 111 -29.39 -4.93 3.70
N ASN A 112 -30.15 -4.63 4.75
CA ASN A 112 -29.67 -3.87 5.92
C ASN A 112 -28.59 -4.69 6.65
N ARG A 113 -27.39 -4.79 6.06
CA ARG A 113 -26.20 -5.33 6.71
C ARG A 113 -25.76 -4.32 7.75
N LYS A 114 -25.58 -4.82 8.96
CA LYS A 114 -25.20 -4.07 10.16
C LYS A 114 -23.70 -3.79 10.13
N THR A 115 -23.26 -3.03 9.13
CA THR A 115 -21.84 -2.78 8.89
C THR A 115 -21.60 -1.32 8.45
N ALA A 116 -20.36 -0.98 8.12
CA ALA A 116 -19.91 0.40 8.00
C ALA A 116 -20.33 1.08 6.68
N LEU A 117 -20.25 2.41 6.68
CA LEU A 117 -20.36 3.25 5.47
C LEU A 117 -19.41 2.80 4.35
N TRP A 118 -18.28 2.18 4.70
CA TRP A 118 -17.25 1.68 3.80
C TRP A 118 -17.72 0.48 2.97
N ASP A 119 -18.63 -0.33 3.51
CA ASP A 119 -19.06 -1.59 2.88
C ASP A 119 -20.15 -1.35 1.82
N ILE A 120 -20.61 -0.10 1.70
CA ILE A 120 -21.39 0.35 0.55
C ILE A 120 -20.45 0.42 -0.66
N LYS A 121 -20.36 -0.69 -1.40
CA LYS A 121 -19.54 -0.87 -2.61
C LYS A 121 -19.85 0.09 -3.77
N HIS A 122 -20.78 1.04 -3.60
CA HIS A 122 -21.09 2.09 -4.56
C HIS A 122 -21.75 3.29 -3.87
N VAL A 123 -21.04 4.41 -3.80
CA VAL A 123 -21.50 5.69 -3.20
C VAL A 123 -21.07 6.79 -4.16
N ASP A 124 -22.00 7.65 -4.58
CA ASP A 124 -21.66 8.71 -5.56
C ASP A 124 -21.18 9.99 -4.88
N VAL A 125 -21.85 10.46 -3.83
CA VAL A 125 -21.39 11.56 -2.97
C VAL A 125 -21.64 11.21 -1.51
N HIS A 126 -20.60 11.19 -0.68
CA HIS A 126 -20.77 11.13 0.77
C HIS A 126 -21.03 12.53 1.35
N ILE A 127 -22.00 12.64 2.26
CA ILE A 127 -22.33 13.89 2.95
C ILE A 127 -22.10 13.72 4.45
N SER A 128 -21.01 14.31 4.94
CA SER A 128 -20.73 14.43 6.37
C SER A 128 -21.49 15.62 6.97
N VAL A 129 -21.95 15.48 8.20
CA VAL A 129 -22.75 16.48 8.90
C VAL A 129 -22.20 16.71 10.30
N SER A 130 -22.12 17.96 10.75
CA SER A 130 -21.93 18.35 12.15
C SER A 130 -23.01 19.34 12.59
N ALA A 131 -23.28 19.35 13.89
CA ALA A 131 -24.13 20.32 14.56
C ALA A 131 -23.34 21.39 15.36
N ASP A 132 -22.04 21.21 15.61
CA ASP A 132 -21.23 22.17 16.38
C ASP A 132 -20.70 23.31 15.49
N PRO A 133 -21.04 24.59 15.74
CA PRO A 133 -20.44 25.73 15.06
C PRO A 133 -18.93 25.92 15.30
N SER A 134 -18.29 25.12 16.16
CA SER A 134 -16.83 25.10 16.32
C SER A 134 -16.13 24.42 15.14
N ASP A 135 -16.70 23.38 14.54
CA ASP A 135 -16.05 22.61 13.46
C ASP A 135 -15.83 23.43 12.18
N ASP A 136 -16.80 24.26 11.78
CA ASP A 136 -16.63 25.17 10.63
C ASP A 136 -15.56 26.25 10.87
N LYS A 137 -15.30 26.60 12.14
CA LYS A 137 -14.13 27.39 12.53
C LYS A 137 -12.86 26.54 12.62
N GLY A 138 -12.98 25.24 12.89
CA GLY A 138 -11.91 24.26 12.90
C GLY A 138 -11.09 24.35 11.61
N VAL A 139 -11.76 24.37 10.45
CA VAL A 139 -11.18 24.58 9.10
C VAL A 139 -10.29 25.83 8.98
N SER A 140 -10.35 26.79 9.92
CA SER A 140 -9.54 28.01 9.96
C SER A 140 -8.44 28.06 11.03
N SER A 141 -8.43 27.18 12.05
CA SER A 141 -7.50 27.28 13.19
C SER A 141 -6.61 26.03 13.38
N ARG A 142 -5.29 26.23 13.41
CA ARG A 142 -4.27 25.21 13.08
C ARG A 142 -4.33 23.89 13.85
N ALA A 143 -4.85 23.87 15.07
CA ALA A 143 -4.94 22.64 15.88
C ALA A 143 -6.28 21.87 15.73
N TYR A 144 -7.39 22.58 15.47
CA TYR A 144 -8.71 21.95 15.27
C TYR A 144 -9.02 21.65 13.80
N LYS A 145 -8.26 22.23 12.85
CA LYS A 145 -8.28 21.85 11.43
C LYS A 145 -8.17 20.33 11.23
N THR A 146 -7.21 19.73 11.94
CA THR A 146 -6.67 18.40 11.65
C THR A 146 -7.71 17.30 11.80
N GLN A 147 -8.55 17.36 12.83
CA GLN A 147 -9.49 16.28 13.11
C GLN A 147 -10.63 16.19 12.09
N VAL A 148 -11.27 17.31 11.75
CA VAL A 148 -12.41 17.33 10.80
C VAL A 148 -11.92 17.12 9.36
N LEU A 149 -10.83 17.78 8.96
CA LEU A 149 -10.25 17.59 7.62
C LEU A 149 -9.70 16.17 7.45
N GLY A 150 -9.02 15.65 8.48
CA GLY A 150 -8.56 14.26 8.53
C GLY A 150 -9.72 13.29 8.36
N GLN A 151 -10.77 13.40 9.17
CA GLN A 151 -11.96 12.55 9.06
C GLN A 151 -12.52 12.53 7.63
N LEU A 152 -12.76 13.71 7.04
CA LEU A 152 -13.24 13.80 5.65
C LEU A 152 -12.28 13.13 4.65
N ALA A 153 -10.97 13.28 4.84
CA ALA A 153 -9.95 12.68 4.00
C ALA A 153 -9.95 11.14 4.06
N SER A 154 -10.03 10.51 5.24
CA SER A 154 -10.12 9.03 5.31
C SER A 154 -11.49 8.51 4.88
N HIS A 155 -12.57 9.28 5.05
CA HIS A 155 -13.87 8.92 4.48
C HIS A 155 -13.79 8.84 2.94
N ALA A 156 -13.05 9.75 2.30
CA ALA A 156 -12.75 9.68 0.88
C ALA A 156 -11.76 8.54 0.55
N ALA A 157 -10.72 8.31 1.35
CA ALA A 157 -9.74 7.24 1.16
C ALA A 157 -10.39 5.85 1.14
N TYR A 158 -11.23 5.53 2.13
CA TYR A 158 -11.90 4.23 2.21
C TYR A 158 -12.84 3.97 1.03
N VAL A 159 -13.54 5.01 0.53
CA VAL A 159 -14.37 4.93 -0.68
C VAL A 159 -13.49 4.74 -1.93
N MET A 160 -12.44 5.55 -2.12
CA MET A 160 -11.54 5.47 -3.27
C MET A 160 -10.63 4.24 -3.27
N CYS A 161 -10.51 3.55 -2.13
CA CYS A 161 -9.88 2.24 -2.01
C CYS A 161 -10.86 1.12 -2.42
N ARG A 162 -12.09 1.11 -1.91
CA ARG A 162 -13.08 0.04 -2.18
C ARG A 162 -13.79 0.16 -3.52
N GLN A 163 -13.82 1.35 -4.13
CA GLN A 163 -14.48 1.61 -5.41
C GLN A 163 -13.45 1.97 -6.50
N HIS A 164 -13.75 1.64 -7.75
CA HIS A 164 -12.90 2.02 -8.89
C HIS A 164 -13.09 3.51 -9.20
N ARG A 165 -12.32 4.34 -8.50
CA ARG A 165 -12.40 5.80 -8.49
C ARG A 165 -11.10 6.45 -8.95
N THR A 166 -11.21 7.37 -9.90
CA THR A 166 -10.15 8.32 -10.22
C THR A 166 -10.16 9.46 -9.19
N HIS A 167 -11.34 10.01 -8.91
CA HIS A 167 -11.57 11.01 -7.87
C HIS A 167 -12.93 10.80 -7.18
N PHE A 168 -13.17 11.51 -6.08
CA PHE A 168 -14.42 11.40 -5.33
C PHE A 168 -14.93 12.78 -4.86
N PHE A 169 -16.25 12.93 -4.75
CA PHE A 169 -16.87 14.15 -4.26
C PHE A 169 -17.47 13.93 -2.87
N THR A 170 -17.30 14.90 -1.98
CA THR A 170 -18.02 14.92 -0.68
C THR A 170 -18.59 16.29 -0.37
N ILE A 171 -19.72 16.30 0.32
CA ILE A 171 -20.32 17.51 0.87
C ILE A 171 -20.08 17.50 2.39
N TYR A 172 -19.69 18.63 2.96
CA TYR A 172 -19.65 18.83 4.41
C TYR A 172 -20.73 19.84 4.82
N VAL A 173 -21.53 19.49 5.83
CA VAL A 173 -22.65 20.30 6.33
C VAL A 173 -22.41 20.64 7.80
N CYS A 174 -22.18 21.90 8.13
CA CYS A 174 -21.98 22.33 9.51
C CYS A 174 -23.13 23.25 9.95
N GLY A 175 -24.16 22.66 10.58
CA GLY A 175 -25.37 23.35 11.03
C GLY A 175 -26.19 23.99 9.91
N ARG A 176 -25.78 25.20 9.50
CA ARG A 176 -26.38 25.98 8.40
C ARG A 176 -25.46 26.26 7.22
N TYR A 177 -24.18 25.87 7.31
CA TYR A 177 -23.19 26.07 6.26
C TYR A 177 -22.92 24.77 5.49
N VAL A 178 -22.62 24.89 4.20
CA VAL A 178 -22.18 23.79 3.33
C VAL A 178 -20.82 24.14 2.71
N ARG A 179 -19.98 23.13 2.55
CA ARG A 179 -18.76 23.14 1.73
C ARG A 179 -18.77 21.95 0.78
N PHE A 180 -18.26 22.15 -0.43
CA PHE A 180 -17.99 21.07 -1.38
C PHE A 180 -16.51 20.69 -1.33
N PHE A 181 -16.21 19.41 -1.56
CA PHE A 181 -14.86 18.90 -1.75
C PHE A 181 -14.83 17.94 -2.95
N ARG A 182 -13.74 17.98 -3.70
CA ARG A 182 -13.33 16.98 -4.70
C ARG A 182 -11.93 16.50 -4.32
N TRP A 183 -11.80 15.18 -4.18
CA TRP A 183 -10.60 14.48 -3.73
C TRP A 183 -9.97 13.74 -4.92
N ASP A 184 -8.85 14.26 -5.41
CA ASP A 184 -8.02 13.63 -6.43
C ASP A 184 -6.73 13.10 -5.76
N ARG A 185 -5.94 12.26 -6.45
CA ARG A 185 -4.67 11.74 -5.93
C ARG A 185 -3.58 12.82 -5.81
N ALA A 186 -3.65 13.83 -6.67
CA ALA A 186 -2.68 14.92 -6.75
C ALA A 186 -3.02 16.14 -5.88
N SER A 187 -4.30 16.37 -5.57
CA SER A 187 -4.79 17.60 -4.90
C SER A 187 -6.19 17.46 -4.32
N VAL A 188 -6.53 18.32 -3.35
CA VAL A 188 -7.86 18.40 -2.75
C VAL A 188 -8.48 19.76 -3.05
N PHE A 189 -9.52 19.75 -3.88
CA PHE A 189 -10.25 20.94 -4.28
C PHE A 189 -11.41 21.16 -3.31
N HIS A 190 -11.64 22.39 -2.84
CA HIS A 190 -12.77 22.69 -1.95
C HIS A 190 -13.36 24.09 -2.14
N SER A 191 -14.60 24.27 -1.69
CA SER A 191 -15.28 25.57 -1.72
C SER A 191 -15.06 26.42 -0.46
N GLU A 192 -15.33 27.72 -0.56
CA GLU A 192 -15.79 28.57 0.55
C GLU A 192 -17.02 27.95 1.27
N PRO A 193 -17.31 28.30 2.55
CA PRO A 193 -18.56 27.93 3.20
C PRO A 193 -19.70 28.85 2.76
N PHE A 194 -20.88 28.28 2.44
CA PHE A 194 -22.08 29.07 2.10
C PHE A 194 -23.32 28.66 2.92
N ASP A 195 -24.22 29.60 3.17
CA ASP A 195 -25.42 29.42 3.98
C ASP A 195 -26.55 28.81 3.14
N TYR A 196 -26.65 27.48 3.11
CA TYR A 196 -27.60 26.75 2.25
C TYR A 196 -29.08 27.12 2.46
N ARG A 197 -29.41 27.85 3.54
CA ARG A 197 -30.76 28.34 3.84
C ARG A 197 -31.04 29.75 3.29
N LYS A 198 -29.99 30.55 3.05
CA LYS A 198 -30.07 31.83 2.29
C LYS A 198 -29.89 31.58 0.80
N ASP A 199 -28.90 30.75 0.47
CA ASP A 199 -28.38 30.52 -0.88
C ASP A 199 -28.58 29.06 -1.33
N PRO A 200 -29.81 28.50 -1.28
CA PRO A 200 -30.08 27.12 -1.65
C PRO A 200 -29.83 26.84 -3.14
N HIS A 201 -29.61 27.88 -3.94
CA HIS A 201 -29.31 27.76 -5.36
C HIS A 201 -27.92 27.15 -5.59
N ILE A 202 -26.94 27.38 -4.72
CA ILE A 202 -25.58 26.82 -4.83
C ILE A 202 -25.61 25.30 -4.61
N LEU A 203 -26.28 24.84 -3.54
CA LEU A 203 -26.49 23.41 -3.28
C LEU A 203 -27.33 22.75 -4.39
N ALA A 204 -28.34 23.46 -4.92
CA ALA A 204 -29.10 22.98 -6.06
C ALA A 204 -28.23 22.84 -7.31
N GLU A 205 -27.33 23.79 -7.58
CA GLU A 205 -26.47 23.77 -8.75
C GLU A 205 -25.46 22.63 -8.72
N PHE A 206 -24.81 22.38 -7.57
CA PHE A 206 -23.98 21.18 -7.39
C PHE A 206 -24.75 19.90 -7.71
N LEU A 207 -25.94 19.70 -7.11
CA LEU A 207 -26.76 18.50 -7.32
C LEU A 207 -27.28 18.39 -8.77
N PHE A 208 -27.56 19.52 -9.42
CA PHE A 208 -27.98 19.59 -10.81
C PHE A 208 -26.87 19.20 -11.78
N ARG A 209 -25.67 19.78 -11.63
CA ARG A 209 -24.50 19.45 -12.44
C ARG A 209 -24.09 17.99 -12.20
N TYR A 210 -23.95 17.57 -10.93
CA TYR A 210 -23.52 16.21 -10.57
C TYR A 210 -24.39 15.11 -11.21
N ALA A 211 -25.71 15.26 -11.16
CA ALA A 211 -26.63 14.30 -11.76
C ALA A 211 -26.50 14.18 -13.29
N ARG A 212 -25.97 15.20 -13.97
CA ARG A 212 -25.79 15.27 -15.43
C ARG A 212 -24.36 14.99 -15.90
N MET A 213 -23.39 14.99 -14.99
CA MET A 213 -22.02 14.54 -15.25
C MET A 213 -22.00 13.07 -15.66
N THR A 214 -21.13 12.73 -16.62
CA THR A 214 -20.86 11.33 -17.01
C THR A 214 -20.26 10.55 -15.85
N ARG A 215 -20.28 9.20 -15.88
CA ARG A 215 -19.63 8.39 -14.82
C ARG A 215 -18.15 8.75 -14.63
N ALA A 216 -17.42 8.95 -15.72
CA ALA A 216 -16.02 9.41 -15.69
C ALA A 216 -15.87 10.79 -15.02
N ALA A 217 -16.72 11.77 -15.39
CA ALA A 217 -16.70 13.09 -14.77
C ALA A 217 -17.12 13.07 -13.29
N ARG A 218 -18.02 12.16 -12.88
CA ARG A 218 -18.33 11.88 -11.45
C ARG A 218 -17.18 11.17 -10.70
N GLY A 219 -16.08 10.85 -11.37
CA GLY A 219 -14.87 10.24 -10.81
C GLY A 219 -14.83 8.72 -10.79
N TRP A 220 -15.69 8.03 -11.54
CA TRP A 220 -15.55 6.58 -11.76
C TRP A 220 -14.46 6.28 -12.80
N ASP A 221 -13.60 5.31 -12.51
CA ASP A 221 -12.83 4.63 -13.56
C ASP A 221 -13.82 3.85 -14.45
N VAL A 222 -13.81 4.16 -15.75
CA VAL A 222 -14.74 3.60 -16.77
C VAL A 222 -14.11 2.49 -17.62
N SER A 223 -12.83 2.17 -17.38
CA SER A 223 -12.21 0.93 -17.89
C SER A 223 -12.82 -0.29 -17.20
N VAL A 224 -13.17 -0.15 -15.92
CA VAL A 224 -13.89 -1.16 -15.12
C VAL A 224 -15.40 -0.97 -15.25
N ARG A 225 -16.12 -2.08 -15.39
CA ARG A 225 -17.58 -2.14 -15.55
C ARG A 225 -18.14 -3.29 -14.72
N PHE A 226 -19.45 -3.31 -14.49
CA PHE A 226 -20.10 -4.49 -13.92
C PHE A 226 -20.09 -5.64 -14.92
N ALA A 227 -19.72 -6.83 -14.45
CA ALA A 227 -19.85 -8.08 -15.19
C ALA A 227 -21.29 -8.64 -15.07
N SER A 228 -21.69 -9.56 -15.96
CA SER A 228 -22.98 -10.23 -15.79
C SER A 228 -22.92 -11.25 -14.64
N VAL A 229 -24.08 -11.65 -14.12
CA VAL A 229 -24.16 -12.76 -13.15
C VAL A 229 -23.62 -14.07 -13.74
N SER A 230 -23.73 -14.27 -15.06
CA SER A 230 -23.16 -15.45 -15.72
C SER A 230 -21.64 -15.42 -15.80
N ASP A 231 -21.05 -14.23 -15.91
CA ASP A 231 -19.59 -14.04 -15.90
C ASP A 231 -19.04 -14.25 -14.49
N GLY A 232 -19.69 -13.67 -13.48
CA GLY A 232 -19.37 -13.90 -12.07
C GLY A 232 -19.39 -15.39 -11.70
N LEU A 233 -20.40 -16.14 -12.16
CA LEU A 233 -20.45 -17.59 -11.94
C LEU A 233 -19.29 -18.36 -12.59
N ARG A 234 -18.76 -17.92 -13.76
CA ARG A 234 -17.54 -18.53 -14.32
C ARG A 234 -16.33 -18.32 -13.39
N LEU A 235 -16.20 -17.14 -12.79
CA LEU A 235 -15.16 -16.85 -11.79
C LEU A 235 -15.33 -17.73 -10.54
N CYS A 236 -16.54 -17.87 -10.01
CA CYS A 236 -16.85 -18.80 -8.91
C CYS A 236 -16.48 -20.25 -9.28
N ASP A 237 -16.86 -20.72 -10.47
CA ASP A 237 -16.59 -22.09 -10.92
C ASP A 237 -15.10 -22.37 -11.11
N ALA A 238 -14.33 -21.39 -11.61
CA ALA A 238 -12.87 -21.47 -11.73
C ALA A 238 -12.15 -21.37 -10.36
N ALA A 239 -12.77 -20.69 -9.39
CA ALA A 239 -12.25 -20.51 -8.04
C ALA A 239 -12.61 -21.67 -7.08
N ARG A 240 -13.73 -22.37 -7.29
CA ARG A 240 -14.23 -23.46 -6.42
C ARG A 240 -13.19 -24.55 -6.08
N PRO A 241 -12.27 -24.97 -6.98
CA PRO A 241 -11.21 -25.95 -6.63
C PRO A 241 -10.28 -25.51 -5.49
N TYR A 242 -10.24 -24.21 -5.17
CA TYR A 242 -9.40 -23.61 -4.14
C TYR A 242 -10.16 -23.30 -2.84
N ASN A 243 -11.47 -23.59 -2.77
CA ASN A 243 -12.34 -23.36 -1.61
C ASN A 243 -12.40 -24.54 -0.63
N LEU A 244 -11.70 -25.64 -0.92
CA LEU A 244 -11.85 -26.89 -0.18
C LEU A 244 -10.77 -27.01 0.91
N GLU A 245 -11.20 -27.13 2.17
CA GLU A 245 -10.37 -27.61 3.30
C GLU A 245 -9.87 -29.06 3.10
N ALA A 246 -10.13 -29.68 1.95
CA ALA A 246 -10.00 -31.10 1.66
C ALA A 246 -8.99 -31.41 0.54
N THR A 247 -7.94 -30.61 0.40
CA THR A 247 -6.81 -30.89 -0.51
C THR A 247 -5.46 -30.65 0.16
N ASP A 248 -4.57 -31.65 0.10
CA ASP A 248 -3.15 -31.54 0.49
C ASP A 248 -2.36 -30.67 -0.51
N ILE A 249 -2.70 -29.38 -0.57
CA ILE A 249 -2.12 -28.40 -1.50
C ILE A 249 -1.64 -27.19 -0.67
N ASP A 250 -0.34 -27.12 -0.36
CA ASP A 250 0.29 -25.99 0.33
C ASP A 250 0.18 -24.64 -0.41
N ARG A 251 -0.27 -24.67 -1.67
CA ARG A 251 -0.34 -23.55 -2.61
C ARG A 251 -1.77 -23.28 -3.06
N VAL A 252 -2.55 -22.67 -2.18
CA VAL A 252 -3.88 -22.13 -2.48
C VAL A 252 -3.74 -20.64 -2.84
N PRO A 253 -4.33 -20.15 -3.95
CA PRO A 253 -4.37 -18.73 -4.24
C PRO A 253 -5.15 -17.97 -3.16
N PRO A 254 -4.83 -16.70 -2.88
CA PRO A 254 -5.59 -15.87 -1.95
C PRO A 254 -6.91 -15.42 -2.59
N VAL A 255 -7.84 -16.36 -2.79
CA VAL A 255 -9.20 -16.10 -3.29
C VAL A 255 -10.03 -15.50 -2.14
N PRO A 256 -10.61 -14.30 -2.29
CA PRO A 256 -11.57 -13.79 -1.32
C PRO A 256 -12.77 -14.73 -1.13
N GLU A 257 -13.20 -14.93 0.11
CA GLU A 257 -14.45 -15.65 0.45
C GLU A 257 -15.67 -15.10 -0.30
N THR A 258 -15.65 -13.81 -0.67
CA THR A 258 -16.71 -13.14 -1.42
C THR A 258 -16.90 -13.65 -2.86
N ILE A 259 -15.88 -14.27 -3.46
CA ILE A 259 -15.95 -15.00 -4.75
C ILE A 259 -16.54 -16.42 -4.55
N LEU A 260 -16.38 -16.97 -3.35
CA LEU A 260 -16.70 -18.35 -3.00
C LEU A 260 -18.09 -18.50 -2.34
N ASP A 261 -18.69 -17.37 -1.95
CA ASP A 261 -20.05 -17.25 -1.40
C ASP A 261 -21.14 -17.63 -2.43
N GLU A 262 -21.58 -18.89 -2.38
CA GLU A 262 -22.68 -19.38 -3.21
C GLU A 262 -24.04 -18.71 -2.89
N SER A 263 -24.18 -17.98 -1.76
CA SER A 263 -25.40 -17.22 -1.45
C SER A 263 -25.54 -15.94 -2.29
N ARG A 264 -24.47 -15.50 -2.98
CA ARG A 264 -24.41 -14.29 -3.81
C ARG A 264 -24.70 -13.01 -3.01
N SER A 265 -24.40 -13.05 -1.72
CA SER A 265 -24.50 -11.96 -0.75
C SER A 265 -23.50 -10.85 -1.02
N CYS A 266 -22.32 -11.19 -1.55
CA CYS A 266 -21.12 -10.36 -1.45
C CYS A 266 -20.93 -9.33 -2.58
N GLY A 267 -22.03 -8.78 -3.11
CA GLY A 267 -22.00 -7.63 -4.03
C GLY A 267 -21.59 -7.95 -5.47
N PRO A 268 -21.36 -6.92 -6.31
CA PRO A 268 -21.29 -7.07 -7.75
C PRO A 268 -19.92 -7.54 -8.26
N TYR A 269 -19.96 -8.39 -9.29
CA TYR A 269 -18.79 -8.74 -10.10
C TYR A 269 -18.41 -7.61 -11.06
N LEU A 270 -17.12 -7.52 -11.36
CA LEU A 270 -16.52 -6.49 -12.19
C LEU A 270 -15.78 -7.13 -13.38
N LEU A 271 -15.64 -6.37 -14.46
CA LEU A 271 -14.76 -6.72 -15.58
C LEU A 271 -14.05 -5.50 -16.18
N PHE A 272 -12.95 -5.76 -16.88
CA PHE A 272 -12.34 -4.85 -17.84
C PHE A 272 -11.84 -5.64 -19.07
N THR A 273 -11.60 -4.93 -20.17
CA THR A 273 -11.00 -5.47 -21.40
C THR A 273 -9.55 -5.01 -21.54
N MET A 274 -8.68 -5.85 -22.09
CA MET A 274 -7.25 -5.56 -22.25
C MET A 274 -6.64 -6.23 -23.48
N LYS A 275 -5.37 -5.94 -23.78
CA LYS A 275 -4.65 -6.49 -24.94
C LYS A 275 -3.26 -7.02 -24.59
N SER A 276 -2.95 -8.20 -25.11
CA SER A 276 -1.69 -8.95 -24.97
C SER A 276 -1.09 -9.25 -26.35
N GLY A 277 0.15 -9.73 -26.39
CA GLY A 277 0.69 -10.44 -27.55
C GLY A 277 0.09 -11.86 -27.68
N THR A 278 0.18 -12.48 -28.86
CA THR A 278 -0.30 -13.85 -29.12
C THR A 278 0.42 -14.95 -28.34
N ASP A 279 1.52 -14.61 -27.65
CA ASP A 279 2.24 -15.45 -26.68
C ASP A 279 1.65 -15.36 -25.26
N GLY A 280 0.68 -14.47 -25.04
CA GLY A 280 0.15 -14.14 -23.71
C GLY A 280 1.15 -13.37 -22.85
N LEU A 281 2.04 -12.59 -23.46
CA LEU A 281 2.91 -11.61 -22.79
C LEU A 281 2.48 -10.17 -23.12
N ILE A 282 3.01 -9.23 -22.34
CA ILE A 282 2.86 -7.79 -22.57
C ILE A 282 3.42 -7.40 -23.94
N ALA A 283 2.59 -6.74 -24.74
CA ALA A 283 2.99 -6.28 -26.06
C ALA A 283 4.15 -5.24 -25.98
N PRO A 284 5.15 -5.31 -26.87
CA PRO A 284 6.21 -4.33 -26.96
C PRO A 284 5.67 -2.96 -27.44
N ASP A 285 6.36 -1.87 -27.07
CA ASP A 285 5.94 -0.53 -27.47
C ASP A 285 6.02 -0.33 -28.99
N SER A 286 4.89 0.09 -29.58
CA SER A 286 4.63 0.13 -31.02
C SER A 286 5.46 1.14 -31.83
N ALA A 287 6.44 1.79 -31.20
CA ALA A 287 7.41 2.69 -31.83
C ALA A 287 8.71 1.99 -32.27
N ALA A 288 8.98 0.76 -31.81
CA ALA A 288 10.31 0.14 -31.92
C ALA A 288 10.52 -0.80 -33.12
N THR A 289 9.46 -1.38 -33.70
CA THR A 289 9.58 -2.50 -34.66
C THR A 289 8.93 -2.24 -36.02
N ASN A 290 9.74 -2.14 -37.07
CA ASN A 290 9.30 -2.20 -38.48
C ASN A 290 8.92 -3.63 -38.94
N HIS A 291 8.41 -4.47 -38.02
CA HIS A 291 8.18 -5.90 -38.25
C HIS A 291 6.79 -6.33 -37.77
N ALA A 292 5.91 -6.51 -38.75
CA ALA A 292 4.50 -6.91 -38.63
C ALA A 292 3.59 -5.93 -37.85
N GLU A 293 2.32 -5.91 -38.24
CA GLU A 293 1.27 -5.48 -37.33
C GLU A 293 1.21 -6.53 -36.21
N ALA A 294 1.68 -6.16 -35.01
CA ALA A 294 1.66 -7.06 -33.86
C ALA A 294 0.20 -7.49 -33.61
N GLN A 295 -0.09 -8.78 -33.79
CA GLN A 295 -1.43 -9.29 -33.59
C GLN A 295 -1.73 -9.27 -32.09
N LEU A 296 -2.52 -8.30 -31.67
CA LEU A 296 -2.94 -8.16 -30.28
C LEU A 296 -4.17 -9.03 -30.04
N GLN A 297 -4.10 -9.92 -29.06
CA GLN A 297 -5.27 -10.66 -28.59
C GLN A 297 -6.02 -9.80 -27.58
N GLU A 298 -7.36 -9.74 -27.69
CA GLU A 298 -8.21 -9.00 -26.75
C GLU A 298 -8.75 -9.96 -25.69
N HIS A 299 -8.50 -9.65 -24.42
CA HIS A 299 -8.89 -10.44 -23.26
C HIS A 299 -9.93 -9.67 -22.43
N THR A 300 -10.90 -10.37 -21.87
CA THR A 300 -11.81 -9.82 -20.84
C THR A 300 -11.52 -10.51 -19.52
N ILE A 301 -11.19 -9.74 -18.49
CA ILE A 301 -10.89 -10.25 -17.15
C ILE A 301 -12.09 -9.98 -16.24
N ILE A 302 -12.57 -11.02 -15.55
CA ILE A 302 -13.69 -10.94 -14.58
C ILE A 302 -13.11 -11.05 -13.17
N PHE A 303 -13.52 -10.19 -12.24
CA PHE A 303 -13.01 -10.13 -10.87
C PHE A 303 -14.08 -9.58 -9.91
N GLN A 304 -13.74 -9.44 -8.62
CA GLN A 304 -14.65 -8.92 -7.60
C GLN A 304 -13.88 -8.07 -6.58
N ASP A 305 -13.71 -8.53 -5.34
CA ASP A 305 -13.00 -7.81 -4.29
C ASP A 305 -11.47 -8.04 -4.35
N PRO A 306 -10.67 -7.08 -3.85
CA PRO A 306 -9.24 -7.31 -3.68
C PRO A 306 -8.98 -8.21 -2.46
N PHE A 307 -8.07 -9.17 -2.57
CA PHE A 307 -7.60 -9.95 -1.43
C PHE A 307 -6.58 -9.18 -0.58
N TRP A 308 -5.94 -8.17 -1.18
CA TRP A 308 -4.98 -7.30 -0.50
C TRP A 308 -5.09 -5.88 -1.04
N TYR A 309 -5.00 -4.89 -0.16
CA TYR A 309 -5.00 -3.48 -0.52
C TYR A 309 -4.29 -2.63 0.54
N ASN A 310 -3.74 -1.49 0.13
CA ASN A 310 -3.31 -0.43 1.04
C ASN A 310 -4.24 0.78 0.88
N GLY A 311 -5.06 1.06 1.91
CA GLY A 311 -6.21 1.98 1.83
C GLY A 311 -6.21 3.15 2.81
N GLU A 312 -5.11 3.41 3.53
CA GLU A 312 -5.09 4.39 4.62
C GLU A 312 -4.75 5.83 4.19
N VAL A 313 -4.32 6.05 2.93
CA VAL A 313 -3.83 7.36 2.45
C VAL A 313 -4.38 7.71 1.06
N LEU A 314 -4.95 8.91 0.92
CA LEU A 314 -5.48 9.43 -0.35
C LEU A 314 -4.40 9.62 -1.44
N THR A 315 -3.31 10.29 -1.05
CA THR A 315 -2.26 10.89 -1.89
C THR A 315 -1.11 9.92 -2.22
N GLN A 316 -1.34 8.62 -2.09
CA GLN A 316 -0.33 7.59 -2.31
C GLN A 316 -0.81 6.55 -3.34
N ARG A 317 0.04 5.56 -3.60
CA ARG A 317 -0.10 4.55 -4.64
C ARG A 317 -1.40 3.73 -4.59
N ASN A 318 -2.04 3.59 -3.42
CA ASN A 318 -3.34 2.92 -3.24
C ASN A 318 -3.39 1.58 -4.01
N THR A 319 -2.34 0.76 -3.85
CA THR A 319 -2.22 -0.51 -4.55
C THR A 319 -3.32 -1.46 -4.08
N ARG A 320 -3.98 -2.11 -5.02
CA ARG A 320 -5.01 -3.14 -4.81
C ARG A 320 -4.65 -4.37 -5.63
N VAL A 321 -4.75 -5.55 -5.04
CA VAL A 321 -4.46 -6.82 -5.71
C VAL A 321 -5.65 -7.76 -5.60
N TYR A 322 -6.07 -8.28 -6.75
CA TYR A 322 -7.28 -9.09 -6.92
C TYR A 322 -6.93 -10.42 -7.57
N ILE A 323 -7.75 -11.45 -7.30
CA ILE A 323 -7.85 -12.62 -8.17
C ILE A 323 -8.96 -12.37 -9.18
N GLY A 324 -8.70 -12.67 -10.45
CA GLY A 324 -9.70 -12.67 -11.52
C GLY A 324 -9.59 -13.90 -12.41
N LEU A 325 -10.53 -14.04 -13.34
CA LEU A 325 -10.58 -15.05 -14.38
C LEU A 325 -10.37 -14.36 -15.73
N ASP A 326 -9.37 -14.79 -16.48
CA ASP A 326 -9.27 -14.45 -17.89
C ASP A 326 -10.26 -15.32 -18.69
N THR A 327 -11.21 -14.68 -19.36
CA THR A 327 -12.25 -15.37 -20.12
C THR A 327 -11.74 -16.15 -21.33
N VAL A 328 -10.54 -15.83 -21.82
CA VAL A 328 -9.94 -16.35 -23.06
C VAL A 328 -9.08 -17.58 -22.80
N THR A 329 -8.17 -17.52 -21.82
CA THR A 329 -7.39 -18.69 -21.36
C THR A 329 -8.23 -19.62 -20.48
N ASN A 330 -9.25 -19.07 -19.82
CA ASN A 330 -10.01 -19.70 -18.73
C ASN A 330 -9.13 -20.07 -17.52
N GLU A 331 -8.06 -19.30 -17.29
CA GLU A 331 -7.16 -19.41 -16.14
C GLU A 331 -7.39 -18.27 -15.13
N LEU A 332 -7.10 -18.53 -13.85
CA LEU A 332 -7.08 -17.46 -12.85
C LEU A 332 -5.81 -16.61 -13.00
N VAL A 333 -5.96 -15.30 -12.84
CA VAL A 333 -4.90 -14.30 -12.97
C VAL A 333 -4.85 -13.37 -11.75
N SER A 334 -3.66 -12.86 -11.45
CA SER A 334 -3.44 -11.79 -10.48
C SER A 334 -3.60 -10.43 -11.18
N ILE A 335 -4.34 -9.51 -10.57
CA ILE A 335 -4.54 -8.15 -11.09
C ILE A 335 -3.98 -7.16 -10.08
N LYS A 336 -3.00 -6.34 -10.46
CA LYS A 336 -2.40 -5.28 -9.62
C LYS A 336 -2.80 -3.91 -10.17
N ASP A 337 -3.52 -3.12 -9.38
CA ASP A 337 -4.17 -1.86 -9.77
C ASP A 337 -3.74 -0.73 -8.82
N PHE A 338 -3.08 0.31 -9.35
CA PHE A 338 -2.36 1.28 -8.52
C PHE A 338 -2.11 2.65 -9.18
N TRP A 339 -1.58 3.61 -8.42
CA TRP A 339 -1.29 4.99 -8.85
C TRP A 339 0.20 5.31 -8.78
N ARG A 340 0.88 5.38 -9.94
CA ARG A 340 2.30 5.75 -10.01
C ARG A 340 2.46 7.28 -10.03
N ALA A 341 3.38 7.81 -9.22
CA ALA A 341 3.80 9.21 -9.32
C ALA A 341 4.69 9.44 -10.56
N GLY A 342 4.46 10.52 -11.30
CA GLY A 342 5.00 10.72 -12.65
C GLY A 342 6.53 10.75 -12.79
N HIS A 343 7.26 11.03 -11.70
CA HIS A 343 8.73 11.01 -11.66
C HIS A 343 9.33 9.60 -11.52
N LEU A 344 8.51 8.57 -11.30
CA LEU A 344 8.93 7.17 -11.24
C LEU A 344 8.75 6.50 -12.62
N ASN A 345 9.59 5.51 -12.93
CA ASN A 345 9.44 4.68 -14.14
C ASN A 345 8.16 3.84 -14.07
N SER A 346 7.49 3.67 -15.22
CA SER A 346 6.34 2.76 -15.33
C SER A 346 6.80 1.31 -15.22
N GLU A 347 6.17 0.53 -14.33
CA GLU A 347 6.47 -0.90 -14.15
C GLU A 347 6.22 -1.67 -15.48
N ALA A 348 5.31 -1.15 -16.31
CA ALA A 348 5.06 -1.65 -17.66
C ALA A 348 6.26 -1.50 -18.61
N THR A 349 6.97 -0.37 -18.56
CA THR A 349 8.19 -0.14 -19.35
C THR A 349 9.29 -1.09 -18.92
N VAL A 350 9.37 -1.40 -17.61
CA VAL A 350 10.32 -2.39 -17.08
C VAL A 350 10.02 -3.76 -17.66
N TYR A 351 8.79 -4.28 -17.50
CA TYR A 351 8.44 -5.61 -18.05
C TYR A 351 8.62 -5.69 -19.57
N ARG A 352 8.28 -4.66 -20.35
CA ARG A 352 8.56 -4.65 -21.80
C ARG A 352 10.06 -4.75 -22.11
N LYS A 353 10.95 -4.17 -21.28
CA LYS A 353 12.40 -4.38 -21.44
C LYS A 353 12.83 -5.78 -20.98
N LEU A 354 12.31 -6.28 -19.86
CA LEU A 354 12.63 -7.63 -19.37
C LEU A 354 12.17 -8.76 -20.32
N TYR A 355 11.10 -8.53 -21.10
CA TYR A 355 10.61 -9.43 -22.15
C TYR A 355 11.12 -9.12 -23.56
N SER A 356 11.97 -8.10 -23.76
CA SER A 356 12.51 -7.74 -25.08
C SER A 356 13.46 -8.77 -25.69
N GLU A 357 13.93 -9.74 -24.89
CA GLU A 357 14.91 -10.76 -25.26
C GLU A 357 14.53 -12.13 -24.67
N GLU A 358 15.04 -13.21 -25.27
CA GLU A 358 14.91 -14.60 -24.78
C GLU A 358 16.15 -14.99 -23.95
N TYR A 359 15.93 -15.50 -22.74
CA TYR A 359 16.98 -16.01 -21.85
C TYR A 359 16.42 -17.02 -20.84
N PRO A 360 17.19 -18.04 -20.41
CA PRO A 360 16.65 -19.12 -19.58
C PRO A 360 16.06 -18.66 -18.25
N GLU A 361 16.65 -17.66 -17.62
CA GLU A 361 16.28 -17.18 -16.29
C GLU A 361 14.97 -16.37 -16.31
N ARG A 362 14.48 -15.97 -17.50
CA ARG A 362 13.20 -15.28 -17.70
C ARG A 362 12.00 -16.12 -17.23
N GLN A 363 12.17 -17.43 -17.07
CA GLN A 363 11.16 -18.33 -16.47
C GLN A 363 10.88 -18.03 -14.99
N PHE A 364 11.75 -17.27 -14.32
CA PHE A 364 11.58 -16.82 -12.94
C PHE A 364 11.10 -15.36 -12.83
N LEU A 365 10.59 -14.78 -13.93
CA LEU A 365 9.83 -13.51 -13.91
C LEU A 365 8.33 -13.80 -14.04
N PRO A 366 7.46 -13.03 -13.35
CA PRO A 366 6.01 -13.25 -13.36
C PRO A 366 5.45 -12.99 -14.75
N ARG A 367 4.88 -14.02 -15.39
CA ARG A 367 4.28 -13.94 -16.72
C ARG A 367 3.24 -12.83 -16.78
N THR A 368 3.66 -11.69 -17.31
CA THR A 368 2.89 -10.45 -17.31
C THR A 368 2.23 -10.31 -18.68
N SER A 369 0.93 -10.60 -18.77
CA SER A 369 0.15 -10.52 -20.02
C SER A 369 -0.12 -9.08 -20.45
N PHE A 370 -0.09 -8.13 -19.50
CA PHE A 370 -0.31 -6.70 -19.73
C PHE A 370 0.19 -5.88 -18.55
N ALA A 371 0.69 -4.67 -18.86
CA ALA A 371 0.82 -3.57 -17.92
C ALA A 371 0.71 -2.23 -18.67
N GLY A 372 0.08 -1.22 -18.04
CA GLY A 372 -0.02 0.13 -18.57
C GLY A 372 -1.14 0.96 -17.93
N ASN A 373 -1.43 2.13 -18.51
CA ASN A 373 -2.51 3.02 -18.05
C ASN A 373 -3.87 2.30 -18.11
N ALA A 374 -4.64 2.33 -17.02
CA ALA A 374 -5.91 1.60 -16.88
C ALA A 374 -6.97 2.01 -17.92
N ASP A 375 -7.04 3.29 -18.27
CA ASP A 375 -7.97 3.88 -19.25
C ASP A 375 -7.25 4.59 -20.42
N GLY A 376 -5.93 4.38 -20.56
CA GLY A 376 -5.09 5.00 -21.58
C GLY A 376 -4.59 6.40 -21.24
N GLU A 377 -5.43 7.29 -20.67
CA GLU A 377 -5.16 8.73 -20.61
C GLU A 377 -5.29 9.39 -19.22
N THR A 378 -5.70 8.70 -18.14
CA THR A 378 -5.85 9.35 -16.82
C THR A 378 -4.51 9.74 -16.18
N VAL A 379 -4.16 11.01 -16.38
CA VAL A 379 -3.13 11.74 -15.65
C VAL A 379 -3.81 12.74 -14.72
N GLN A 380 -3.52 12.66 -13.42
CA GLN A 380 -3.96 13.66 -12.45
C GLN A 380 -2.80 14.57 -12.08
N GLN A 381 -2.92 15.87 -12.37
CA GLN A 381 -1.91 16.88 -12.07
C GLN A 381 -2.43 17.83 -10.99
N ALA A 382 -1.57 18.22 -10.05
CA ALA A 382 -1.85 19.35 -9.18
C ALA A 382 -1.93 20.65 -10.00
N PRO A 383 -2.90 21.54 -9.76
CA PRO A 383 -2.99 22.81 -10.49
C PRO A 383 -1.83 23.73 -10.11
N LEU A 384 -1.28 24.43 -11.10
CA LEU A 384 -0.27 25.47 -10.88
C LEU A 384 -0.83 26.55 -9.94
N LYS A 385 -0.20 26.75 -8.78
CA LYS A 385 -0.53 27.85 -7.86
C LYS A 385 0.10 29.14 -8.41
N ASP A 386 -0.73 30.16 -8.61
CA ASP A 386 -0.41 31.41 -9.31
C ASP A 386 0.40 32.40 -8.43
N SER A 387 1.38 31.89 -7.68
CA SER A 387 2.21 32.67 -6.74
C SER A 387 3.61 32.07 -6.55
N ASP A 388 4.61 32.91 -6.23
CA ASP A 388 6.04 32.59 -6.14
C ASP A 388 6.45 31.69 -4.94
N VAL A 389 5.67 30.65 -4.65
CA VAL A 389 6.02 29.60 -3.69
C VAL A 389 6.40 28.34 -4.46
N TRP A 390 7.62 27.83 -4.21
CA TRP A 390 8.14 26.61 -4.82
C TRP A 390 7.38 25.37 -4.32
N VAL A 391 6.20 25.12 -4.89
CA VAL A 391 5.57 23.80 -4.85
C VAL A 391 6.51 22.85 -5.59
N SER A 392 6.87 21.74 -4.95
CA SER A 392 7.72 20.69 -5.53
C SER A 392 7.23 20.24 -6.91
N ASP A 393 8.17 19.96 -7.82
CA ASP A 393 7.96 19.65 -9.24
C ASP A 393 6.70 18.81 -9.53
N GLU A 394 6.00 19.19 -10.62
CA GLU A 394 4.67 18.73 -11.04
C GLU A 394 4.25 17.35 -10.52
N LYS A 395 3.54 17.33 -9.37
CA LYS A 395 2.91 16.13 -8.80
C LYS A 395 1.82 15.61 -9.72
N SER A 396 2.24 14.82 -10.69
CA SER A 396 1.42 14.04 -11.60
C SER A 396 1.28 12.61 -11.09
N TYR A 397 0.11 12.02 -11.26
CA TYR A 397 -0.17 10.61 -10.95
C TYR A 397 -0.87 9.92 -12.12
N PHE A 398 -0.49 8.68 -12.39
CA PHE A 398 -0.99 7.84 -13.47
C PHE A 398 -1.63 6.59 -12.89
N HIS A 399 -2.86 6.24 -13.32
CA HIS A 399 -3.51 4.99 -12.91
C HIS A 399 -2.97 3.84 -13.75
N GLU A 400 -2.11 3.01 -13.17
CA GLU A 400 -1.54 1.83 -13.82
C GLU A 400 -2.24 0.55 -13.36
N ARG A 401 -2.44 -0.37 -14.30
CA ARG A 401 -2.98 -1.71 -14.07
C ARG A 401 -2.09 -2.74 -14.74
N MET A 402 -1.90 -3.88 -14.07
CA MET A 402 -1.17 -5.03 -14.59
C MET A 402 -1.97 -6.32 -14.38
N VAL A 403 -1.75 -7.29 -15.27
CA VAL A 403 -2.28 -8.65 -15.13
C VAL A 403 -1.15 -9.64 -15.32
N GLN A 404 -1.01 -10.53 -14.34
CA GLN A 404 0.06 -11.52 -14.21
C GLN A 404 -0.53 -12.91 -13.90
N GLU A 405 0.27 -13.96 -14.02
CA GLU A 405 -0.10 -15.28 -13.49
C GLU A 405 -0.30 -15.27 -11.97
N VAL A 406 -1.02 -16.27 -11.45
CA VAL A 406 -1.20 -16.45 -10.00
C VAL A 406 0.03 -17.10 -9.38
N VAL A 407 0.67 -16.37 -8.47
CA VAL A 407 1.85 -16.78 -7.70
C VAL A 407 1.55 -16.80 -6.20
N TYR A 408 2.33 -17.58 -5.45
CA TYR A 408 2.10 -17.90 -4.04
C TYR A 408 3.17 -17.24 -3.16
N ASP A 409 2.79 -16.85 -1.94
CA ASP A 409 3.69 -16.28 -0.92
C ASP A 409 4.87 -17.24 -0.63
N LEU A 410 6.09 -16.72 -0.43
CA LEU A 410 7.29 -17.52 -0.14
C LEU A 410 7.06 -18.53 0.99
N LYS A 411 6.26 -18.18 2.01
CA LYS A 411 5.92 -19.06 3.15
C LYS A 411 5.16 -20.34 2.76
N THR A 412 4.76 -20.49 1.49
CA THR A 412 4.16 -21.71 0.92
C THR A 412 5.21 -22.71 0.42
N PHE A 413 6.50 -22.52 0.72
CA PHE A 413 7.52 -23.56 0.56
C PHE A 413 7.18 -24.80 1.40
N VAL A 414 7.61 -26.02 1.01
CA VAL A 414 7.29 -27.27 1.75
C VAL A 414 8.39 -27.69 2.74
N ASN A 415 9.66 -27.47 2.40
CA ASN A 415 10.84 -27.73 3.25
C ASN A 415 12.02 -26.82 2.88
N SER A 416 13.07 -26.78 3.72
CA SER A 416 14.22 -25.89 3.52
C SER A 416 14.88 -26.03 2.13
N ARG A 417 14.86 -27.24 1.54
CA ARG A 417 15.41 -27.48 0.20
C ARG A 417 14.70 -26.68 -0.88
N GLU A 418 13.37 -26.64 -0.85
CA GLU A 418 12.58 -25.89 -1.82
C GLU A 418 12.74 -24.37 -1.62
N LEU A 419 12.82 -23.91 -0.36
CA LEU A 419 13.13 -22.51 -0.05
C LEU A 419 14.52 -22.11 -0.58
N VAL A 420 15.55 -22.94 -0.37
CA VAL A 420 16.90 -22.69 -0.88
C VAL A 420 16.93 -22.72 -2.42
N GLN A 421 16.19 -23.62 -3.06
CA GLN A 421 16.02 -23.62 -4.52
C GLN A 421 15.36 -22.34 -5.02
N ALA A 422 14.32 -21.84 -4.34
CA ALA A 422 13.63 -20.61 -4.70
C ALA A 422 14.53 -19.37 -4.56
N ILE A 423 15.29 -19.25 -3.46
CA ILE A 423 16.26 -18.16 -3.32
C ILE A 423 17.35 -18.24 -4.42
N ARG A 424 17.83 -19.44 -4.75
CA ARG A 424 18.79 -19.66 -5.86
C ARG A 424 18.22 -19.22 -7.22
N ASP A 425 16.98 -19.60 -7.51
CA ASP A 425 16.28 -19.23 -8.74
C ASP A 425 16.15 -17.70 -8.86
N ALA A 426 15.68 -17.05 -7.80
CA ALA A 426 15.48 -15.61 -7.74
C ALA A 426 16.80 -14.82 -7.85
N ILE A 427 17.89 -15.29 -7.21
CA ILE A 427 19.24 -14.74 -7.43
C ILE A 427 19.63 -14.85 -8.90
N SER A 428 19.40 -16.00 -9.54
CA SER A 428 19.86 -16.22 -10.92
C SER A 428 19.17 -15.30 -11.94
N VAL A 429 17.88 -15.01 -11.77
CA VAL A 429 17.18 -14.03 -12.62
C VAL A 429 17.55 -12.59 -12.28
N CYS A 430 17.80 -12.25 -11.01
CA CYS A 430 18.30 -10.93 -10.62
C CYS A 430 19.67 -10.63 -11.29
N ILE A 431 20.60 -11.58 -11.24
CA ILE A 431 21.91 -11.48 -11.90
C ILE A 431 21.75 -11.42 -13.43
N ALA A 432 20.90 -12.25 -14.03
CA ALA A 432 20.68 -12.23 -15.48
C ALA A 432 20.09 -10.89 -15.97
N VAL A 433 19.13 -10.31 -15.22
CA VAL A 433 18.54 -9.00 -15.52
C VAL A 433 19.56 -7.88 -15.35
N TYR A 434 20.38 -7.92 -14.30
CA TYR A 434 21.48 -6.97 -14.08
C TYR A 434 22.48 -7.00 -15.25
N LEU A 435 23.05 -8.16 -15.59
CA LEU A 435 24.08 -8.30 -16.62
C LEU A 435 23.58 -8.01 -18.04
N ARG A 436 22.29 -8.24 -18.33
CA ARG A 436 21.70 -8.00 -19.67
C ARG A 436 21.19 -6.58 -19.83
N PHE A 437 20.49 -6.06 -18.83
CA PHE A 437 19.69 -4.84 -18.97
C PHE A 437 20.19 -3.68 -18.10
N HIS A 438 21.21 -3.91 -17.27
CA HIS A 438 21.78 -2.93 -16.34
C HIS A 438 20.74 -2.42 -15.33
N ILE A 439 19.81 -3.30 -14.93
CA ILE A 439 18.72 -3.00 -13.99
C ILE A 439 19.05 -3.61 -12.61
N LEU A 440 19.03 -2.78 -11.57
CA LEU A 440 19.00 -3.22 -10.16
C LEU A 440 17.55 -3.33 -9.69
N HIS A 441 17.24 -4.28 -8.80
CA HIS A 441 15.87 -4.50 -8.31
C HIS A 441 15.53 -3.63 -7.09
N ARG A 442 16.49 -3.47 -6.16
CA ARG A 442 16.46 -2.51 -5.03
C ARG A 442 15.37 -2.70 -3.97
N ASP A 443 14.56 -3.76 -4.03
CA ASP A 443 13.67 -4.18 -2.94
C ASP A 443 13.53 -5.71 -2.83
N ILE A 444 14.66 -6.42 -2.69
CA ILE A 444 14.63 -7.86 -2.44
C ILE A 444 14.05 -8.14 -1.03
N SER A 445 12.92 -8.84 -0.97
CA SER A 445 12.18 -9.13 0.26
C SER A 445 11.42 -10.46 0.18
N PRO A 446 10.97 -11.06 1.32
CA PRO A 446 10.14 -12.27 1.31
C PRO A 446 8.77 -12.09 0.61
N GLY A 447 8.30 -10.85 0.42
CA GLY A 447 7.06 -10.55 -0.29
C GLY A 447 7.23 -10.42 -1.81
N ASN A 448 8.47 -10.21 -2.27
CA ASN A 448 8.79 -9.98 -3.68
C ASN A 448 9.41 -11.23 -4.35
N ILE A 449 9.94 -12.17 -3.56
CA ILE A 449 10.28 -13.53 -4.01
C ILE A 449 9.04 -14.41 -3.83
N MET A 450 8.26 -14.61 -4.88
CA MET A 450 7.08 -15.47 -4.86
C MET A 450 7.43 -16.90 -5.34
N LEU A 451 6.52 -17.84 -5.15
CA LEU A 451 6.60 -19.20 -5.68
C LEU A 451 5.60 -19.39 -6.83
N SER A 452 6.02 -20.11 -7.86
CA SER A 452 5.11 -20.73 -8.84
C SER A 452 4.40 -21.96 -8.22
N LYS A 453 3.36 -22.47 -8.89
CA LYS A 453 2.69 -23.72 -8.47
C LYS A 453 3.66 -24.90 -8.35
N ALA A 454 4.73 -24.90 -9.16
CA ALA A 454 5.78 -25.92 -9.20
C ALA A 454 6.93 -25.70 -8.18
N GLY A 455 6.82 -24.73 -7.26
CA GLY A 455 7.83 -24.51 -6.21
C GLY A 455 9.10 -23.78 -6.66
N ARG A 456 9.15 -23.37 -7.93
CA ARG A 456 10.23 -22.54 -8.49
C ARG A 456 9.92 -21.06 -8.26
N ALA A 457 10.94 -20.23 -8.05
CA ALA A 457 10.69 -18.83 -7.70
C ALA A 457 10.16 -17.99 -8.87
N ILE A 458 9.48 -16.91 -8.51
CA ILE A 458 9.04 -15.83 -9.38
C ILE A 458 9.41 -14.50 -8.69
N LEU A 459 10.35 -13.74 -9.26
CA LEU A 459 10.84 -12.48 -8.71
C LEU A 459 9.99 -11.31 -9.24
N ASN A 460 9.18 -10.72 -8.35
CA ASN A 460 8.12 -9.75 -8.66
C ASN A 460 8.39 -8.37 -8.01
N ASP A 461 7.56 -7.38 -8.39
CA ASP A 461 7.62 -5.98 -7.98
C ASP A 461 8.91 -5.26 -8.38
N TRP A 462 9.07 -5.08 -9.70
CA TRP A 462 10.19 -4.34 -10.32
C TRP A 462 9.94 -2.82 -10.33
N ASP A 463 9.19 -2.31 -9.36
CA ASP A 463 8.71 -0.93 -9.28
C ASP A 463 9.74 0.05 -8.72
N HIS A 464 10.57 -0.43 -7.79
CA HIS A 464 11.69 0.25 -7.16
C HIS A 464 12.99 0.06 -7.94
N CYS A 465 12.94 -0.61 -9.10
CA CYS A 465 14.12 -0.89 -9.91
C CYS A 465 14.82 0.40 -10.39
N PHE A 466 16.10 0.28 -10.75
CA PHE A 466 16.90 1.38 -11.26
C PHE A 466 17.69 0.93 -12.49
N PHE A 467 17.51 1.64 -13.60
CA PHE A 467 18.32 1.51 -14.80
C PHE A 467 19.63 2.26 -14.57
N LEU A 468 20.73 1.52 -14.43
CA LEU A 468 22.07 2.10 -14.42
C LEU A 468 22.41 2.63 -15.82
N ASP A 469 23.25 3.66 -15.87
CA ASP A 469 23.91 4.08 -17.09
C ASP A 469 24.89 2.98 -17.54
N PRO A 470 24.81 2.42 -18.76
CA PRO A 470 25.74 1.40 -19.24
C PRO A 470 27.22 1.85 -19.22
N ASP A 471 27.48 3.16 -19.31
CA ASP A 471 28.83 3.71 -19.21
C ASP A 471 29.27 3.95 -17.74
N CYS A 472 28.40 3.72 -16.74
CA CYS A 472 28.68 3.95 -15.33
C CYS A 472 28.13 2.86 -14.38
N LEU A 473 28.95 1.83 -14.10
CA LEU A 473 28.65 0.73 -13.17
C LEU A 473 28.38 1.15 -11.71
N ASN A 474 28.62 2.42 -11.35
CA ASN A 474 28.25 3.01 -10.05
C ASN A 474 27.59 4.38 -10.29
N ASP A 475 26.28 4.41 -10.58
CA ASP A 475 25.55 5.68 -10.64
C ASP A 475 25.22 6.17 -9.23
N ASP A 476 25.93 7.21 -8.77
CA ASP A 476 25.73 7.87 -7.47
C ASP A 476 24.30 8.43 -7.26
N LYS A 477 23.44 8.45 -8.28
CA LYS A 477 21.99 8.74 -8.16
C LYS A 477 21.17 7.58 -7.59
N SER A 478 21.75 6.39 -7.44
CA SER A 478 21.09 5.19 -6.90
C SER A 478 20.91 5.24 -5.38
N ASN A 479 20.21 6.28 -4.91
CA ASN A 479 19.88 6.54 -3.52
C ASN A 479 19.35 5.28 -2.80
N ARG A 480 19.61 5.16 -1.50
CA ARG A 480 19.12 4.05 -0.68
C ARG A 480 17.62 3.80 -0.86
N THR A 481 17.25 2.55 -1.15
CA THR A 481 15.87 2.06 -1.30
C THR A 481 15.79 0.62 -0.80
N GLY A 482 14.57 0.11 -0.56
CA GLY A 482 14.32 -1.28 -0.19
C GLY A 482 13.88 -1.51 1.26
N THR A 483 13.43 -2.74 1.51
CA THR A 483 12.83 -3.21 2.75
C THR A 483 13.86 -3.25 3.89
N TRP A 484 13.61 -2.49 4.97
CA TRP A 484 14.56 -2.31 6.11
C TRP A 484 15.07 -3.63 6.72
N VAL A 485 14.19 -4.64 6.79
CA VAL A 485 14.51 -5.98 7.33
C VAL A 485 15.61 -6.65 6.51
N THR A 486 15.54 -6.57 5.18
CA THR A 486 16.43 -7.30 4.26
C THR A 486 17.59 -6.46 3.76
N MET A 487 17.45 -5.12 3.69
CA MET A 487 18.48 -4.14 3.30
C MET A 487 19.90 -4.46 3.82
N SER A 488 20.91 -4.25 2.98
CA SER A 488 22.32 -4.54 3.26
C SER A 488 22.85 -3.83 4.51
N VAL A 489 23.88 -4.41 5.14
CA VAL A 489 24.64 -3.79 6.24
C VAL A 489 25.16 -2.42 5.80
N ASN A 490 25.58 -2.28 4.54
CA ASN A 490 26.08 -1.04 4.00
C ASN A 490 25.00 0.06 4.02
N LEU A 491 23.88 -0.13 3.31
CA LEU A 491 22.80 0.85 3.20
C LEU A 491 22.12 1.14 4.56
N LEU A 492 22.14 0.18 5.49
CA LEU A 492 21.68 0.42 6.86
C LEU A 492 22.64 1.30 7.67
N GLN A 493 23.95 1.19 7.47
CA GLN A 493 24.95 1.97 8.22
C GLN A 493 25.22 3.35 7.59
N ASP A 494 25.17 3.44 6.27
CA ASP A 494 25.42 4.64 5.47
C ASP A 494 24.22 4.93 4.55
N PRO A 495 23.38 5.93 4.88
CA PRO A 495 22.23 6.33 4.06
C PRO A 495 22.59 6.91 2.70
N ASP A 496 23.81 7.46 2.56
CA ASP A 496 24.26 8.20 1.38
C ASP A 496 25.07 7.31 0.41
N SER A 497 25.20 6.01 0.71
CA SER A 497 25.84 5.02 -0.15
C SER A 497 25.02 4.69 -1.41
N THR A 498 25.72 4.67 -2.54
CA THR A 498 25.31 4.10 -3.83
C THR A 498 24.80 2.65 -3.67
N HIS A 499 23.60 2.35 -4.18
CA HIS A 499 23.02 0.99 -4.17
C HIS A 499 23.57 0.18 -5.33
N THR A 500 24.12 -1.01 -5.06
CA THR A 500 24.75 -1.88 -6.07
C THR A 500 24.10 -3.27 -6.15
N ILE A 501 24.47 -4.07 -7.16
CA ILE A 501 24.02 -5.47 -7.25
C ILE A 501 24.42 -6.30 -6.02
N LEU A 502 25.53 -5.94 -5.35
CA LEU A 502 25.93 -6.58 -4.09
C LEU A 502 24.96 -6.30 -2.94
N ASP A 503 24.27 -5.14 -2.94
CA ASP A 503 23.28 -4.82 -1.91
C ASP A 503 21.97 -5.61 -2.11
N ASP A 504 21.56 -5.84 -3.37
CA ASP A 504 20.45 -6.76 -3.71
C ASP A 504 20.80 -8.22 -3.36
N LEU A 505 22.05 -8.64 -3.62
CA LEU A 505 22.53 -9.99 -3.29
C LEU A 505 22.71 -10.21 -1.77
N GLU A 506 23.13 -9.21 -1.01
CA GLU A 506 23.14 -9.28 0.46
C GLU A 506 21.70 -9.37 1.00
N ALA A 507 20.74 -8.67 0.36
CA ALA A 507 19.33 -8.73 0.72
C ALA A 507 18.68 -10.10 0.44
N PHE A 508 19.13 -10.88 -0.55
CA PHE A 508 18.73 -12.29 -0.70
C PHE A 508 19.18 -13.15 0.50
N PHE A 509 20.40 -12.96 0.99
CA PHE A 509 20.90 -13.66 2.19
C PHE A 509 20.10 -13.31 3.45
N TRP A 510 19.77 -12.02 3.65
CA TRP A 510 18.89 -11.62 4.76
C TRP A 510 17.45 -12.09 4.58
N THR A 511 16.95 -12.24 3.35
CA THR A 511 15.62 -12.80 3.04
C THR A 511 15.55 -14.29 3.39
N LEU A 512 16.58 -15.06 3.02
CA LEU A 512 16.72 -16.46 3.44
C LEU A 512 16.71 -16.56 4.97
N LEU A 513 17.62 -15.85 5.65
CA LEU A 513 17.72 -15.86 7.12
C LEU A 513 16.42 -15.47 7.82
N PHE A 514 15.76 -14.40 7.37
CA PHE A 514 14.49 -13.94 7.95
C PHE A 514 13.37 -14.98 7.78
N THR A 515 13.41 -15.78 6.71
CA THR A 515 12.40 -16.82 6.46
C THR A 515 12.69 -18.07 7.30
N VAL A 516 13.91 -18.61 7.26
CA VAL A 516 14.26 -19.85 8.01
C VAL A 516 14.17 -19.67 9.52
N PHE A 517 14.54 -18.49 10.05
CA PHE A 517 14.40 -18.22 11.50
C PHE A 517 12.94 -18.17 11.98
N ARG A 518 11.96 -17.94 11.08
CA ARG A 518 10.52 -17.99 11.40
C ARG A 518 9.93 -19.39 11.25
N CYS A 519 10.49 -20.19 10.34
CA CYS A 519 9.86 -21.40 9.84
C CYS A 519 10.63 -22.69 10.10
N GLU A 520 11.81 -22.68 10.71
CA GLU A 520 12.61 -23.90 10.97
C GLU A 520 13.17 -23.94 12.40
N GLN A 521 13.28 -25.15 12.98
CA GLN A 521 13.96 -25.34 14.27
C GLN A 521 15.43 -24.96 14.17
N ASN A 522 15.85 -24.10 15.10
CA ASN A 522 17.19 -23.56 15.15
C ASN A 522 17.59 -23.17 16.58
N THR A 523 18.89 -23.15 16.88
CA THR A 523 19.44 -22.91 18.23
C THR A 523 19.90 -21.47 18.48
N PHE A 524 19.55 -20.52 17.59
CA PHE A 524 20.02 -19.14 17.70
C PHE A 524 19.32 -18.39 18.85
N SER A 525 20.07 -17.54 19.55
CA SER A 525 19.50 -16.69 20.61
C SER A 525 18.47 -15.72 20.04
N SER A 526 17.33 -15.53 20.71
CA SER A 526 16.31 -14.52 20.38
C SER A 526 16.87 -13.10 20.18
N ARG A 527 18.03 -12.79 20.78
CA ARG A 527 18.76 -11.52 20.58
C ARG A 527 19.30 -11.32 19.16
N VAL A 528 19.51 -12.39 18.40
CA VAL A 528 19.94 -12.33 16.99
C VAL A 528 18.81 -11.78 16.11
N PHE A 529 17.59 -12.27 16.29
CA PHE A 529 16.38 -11.85 15.55
C PHE A 529 16.16 -10.34 15.64
N ALA A 530 16.49 -9.73 16.78
CA ALA A 530 16.44 -8.29 16.98
C ALA A 530 17.50 -7.49 16.16
N MET A 531 18.20 -8.11 15.21
CA MET A 531 18.99 -7.42 14.17
C MET A 531 18.12 -6.86 13.03
N PHE A 532 17.05 -7.56 12.64
CA PHE A 532 16.15 -7.16 11.55
C PHE A 532 15.39 -5.86 11.83
N HIS A 533 15.25 -5.52 13.12
CA HIS A 533 14.54 -4.35 13.62
C HIS A 533 15.47 -3.32 14.29
N GLU A 534 16.80 -3.43 14.13
CA GLU A 534 17.70 -2.38 14.61
C GLU A 534 17.50 -1.11 13.78
N LYS A 535 16.89 -0.09 14.40
CA LYS A 535 16.69 1.24 13.81
C LYS A 535 17.01 2.33 14.82
N LYS A 536 17.82 3.30 14.41
CA LYS A 536 18.20 4.50 15.15
C LYS A 536 17.86 5.70 14.27
N SER A 537 16.95 6.54 14.75
CA SER A 537 16.51 7.75 14.06
C SER A 537 16.91 8.95 14.91
N VAL A 538 17.56 9.94 14.31
CA VAL A 538 17.82 11.25 14.93
C VAL A 538 16.92 12.27 14.22
N PRO A 539 16.26 13.21 14.93
CA PRO A 539 15.44 14.24 14.29
C PRO A 539 16.26 15.02 13.23
N GLY A 540 15.74 15.06 12.00
CA GLY A 540 16.40 15.71 10.87
C GLY A 540 17.50 14.90 10.17
N SER A 541 17.73 13.63 10.52
CA SER A 541 18.60 12.71 9.77
C SER A 541 17.82 11.54 9.18
N TYR A 542 18.38 10.92 8.14
CA TYR A 542 18.00 9.57 7.77
C TYR A 542 18.22 8.60 8.94
N ALA A 543 17.36 7.57 9.05
CA ALA A 543 17.52 6.51 10.02
C ALA A 543 18.67 5.56 9.60
N VAL A 544 19.39 5.03 10.60
CA VAL A 544 20.50 4.07 10.45
C VAL A 544 20.33 2.83 11.32
N GLY A 545 21.03 1.75 11.02
CA GLY A 545 20.90 0.44 11.68
C GLY A 545 22.11 -0.45 11.43
N GLY A 546 21.87 -1.74 11.17
CA GLY A 546 22.86 -2.66 10.57
C GLY A 546 24.05 -3.10 11.45
N LYS A 547 24.22 -2.61 12.68
CA LYS A 547 25.34 -3.02 13.56
C LYS A 547 25.15 -4.41 14.14
N ARG A 548 23.90 -4.83 14.37
CA ARG A 548 23.56 -6.20 14.77
C ARG A 548 23.69 -7.20 13.61
N LYS A 549 23.41 -6.78 12.37
CA LYS A 549 23.70 -7.57 11.16
C LYS A 549 25.21 -7.73 10.95
N GLU A 550 25.99 -6.66 11.10
CA GLU A 550 27.46 -6.71 11.14
C GLU A 550 27.97 -7.70 12.21
N ALA A 551 27.44 -7.64 13.44
CA ALA A 551 27.80 -8.58 14.50
C ALA A 551 27.36 -10.03 14.21
N PHE A 552 26.25 -10.23 13.49
CA PHE A 552 25.86 -11.54 12.99
C PHE A 552 26.86 -12.08 11.96
N LEU A 553 27.38 -11.26 11.05
CA LEU A 553 28.44 -11.69 10.13
C LEU A 553 29.74 -12.01 10.90
N THR A 554 30.18 -11.09 11.74
CA THR A 554 31.58 -11.02 12.23
C THR A 554 31.88 -11.65 13.59
N CYS A 555 30.89 -11.88 14.47
CA CYS A 555 31.15 -12.32 15.85
C CYS A 555 30.73 -13.77 16.11
N ASP A 556 31.62 -14.60 16.70
CA ASP A 556 31.32 -16.01 17.00
C ASP A 556 30.13 -16.21 17.95
N ASN A 557 29.84 -15.25 18.84
CA ASN A 557 28.75 -15.32 19.81
C ASN A 557 27.34 -15.17 19.20
N THR A 558 27.22 -15.03 17.88
CA THR A 558 25.96 -15.07 17.12
C THR A 558 25.75 -16.38 16.36
N LYS A 559 26.63 -17.37 16.55
CA LYS A 559 26.49 -18.70 15.96
C LYS A 559 25.33 -19.48 16.60
N GLY A 560 24.79 -20.38 15.81
CA GLY A 560 23.71 -21.31 16.11
C GLY A 560 23.62 -22.33 14.98
N GLU A 561 22.75 -23.31 15.14
CA GLU A 561 22.60 -24.46 14.24
C GLU A 561 21.14 -24.58 13.79
N PHE A 562 20.92 -25.11 12.59
CA PHE A 562 19.61 -25.48 12.06
C PHE A 562 19.47 -27.00 12.08
N GLU A 563 18.23 -27.50 12.13
CA GLU A 563 17.94 -28.93 11.98
C GLU A 563 18.38 -29.45 10.59
N SER A 564 18.18 -28.65 9.54
CA SER A 564 18.67 -28.92 8.18
C SER A 564 20.19 -28.68 8.07
N ARG A 565 20.98 -29.77 8.03
CA ARG A 565 22.45 -29.72 7.86
C ARG A 565 22.88 -29.00 6.56
N PRO A 566 22.28 -29.27 5.38
CA PRO A 566 22.64 -28.55 4.16
C PRO A 566 22.38 -27.03 4.26
N LEU A 567 21.26 -26.60 4.86
CA LEU A 567 21.00 -25.18 5.15
C LEU A 567 22.04 -24.59 6.10
N GLY A 568 22.40 -25.33 7.15
CA GLY A 568 23.45 -24.91 8.09
C GLY A 568 24.80 -24.67 7.40
N ILE A 569 25.15 -25.48 6.40
CA ILE A 569 26.35 -25.26 5.57
C ILE A 569 26.21 -24.01 4.71
N LEU A 570 25.08 -23.85 4.00
CA LEU A 570 24.81 -22.68 3.15
C LEU A 570 24.89 -21.37 3.94
N VAL A 571 24.22 -21.29 5.09
CA VAL A 571 24.19 -20.09 5.92
C VAL A 571 25.59 -19.75 6.43
N ASN A 572 26.40 -20.74 6.83
CA ASN A 572 27.78 -20.48 7.26
C ASN A 572 28.68 -20.03 6.10
N ASN A 573 28.54 -20.60 4.91
CA ASN A 573 29.31 -20.20 3.72
C ASN A 573 28.96 -18.77 3.28
N LEU A 574 27.66 -18.45 3.14
CA LEU A 574 27.21 -17.10 2.79
C LEU A 574 27.58 -16.08 3.88
N ARG A 575 27.48 -16.44 5.17
CA ARG A 575 27.92 -15.61 6.29
C ARG A 575 29.42 -15.29 6.20
N ALA A 576 30.26 -16.26 5.85
CA ALA A 576 31.70 -16.05 5.68
C ALA A 576 32.01 -15.14 4.48
N PHE A 577 31.34 -15.38 3.34
CA PHE A 577 31.43 -14.55 2.13
C PHE A 577 31.08 -13.07 2.40
N TRP A 578 29.93 -12.81 3.02
CA TRP A 578 29.51 -11.44 3.35
C TRP A 578 30.36 -10.80 4.46
N ALA A 579 30.87 -11.58 5.41
CA ALA A 579 31.82 -11.09 6.42
C ALA A 579 33.14 -10.63 5.78
N ASP A 580 33.67 -11.35 4.77
CA ASP A 580 34.90 -10.97 4.09
C ASP A 580 34.69 -9.78 3.13
N ILE A 581 33.58 -9.71 2.42
CA ILE A 581 33.19 -8.51 1.62
C ILE A 581 33.11 -7.27 2.53
N LEU A 582 32.44 -7.37 3.69
CA LEU A 582 32.34 -6.27 4.65
C LEU A 582 33.71 -5.88 5.24
N ARG A 583 34.61 -6.85 5.43
CA ARG A 583 36.00 -6.62 5.88
C ARG A 583 36.80 -5.89 4.80
N GLN A 584 36.88 -6.44 3.59
CA GLN A 584 37.60 -5.82 2.46
C GLN A 584 37.09 -4.40 2.17
N ARG A 585 35.76 -4.19 2.17
CA ARG A 585 35.15 -2.85 1.96
C ARG A 585 35.59 -1.81 2.99
N ARG A 586 35.91 -2.22 4.22
CA ARG A 586 36.36 -1.34 5.31
C ARG A 586 37.88 -1.13 5.33
N GLU A 587 38.65 -2.11 4.87
CA GLU A 587 40.11 -1.97 4.69
C GLU A 587 40.42 -1.12 3.43
N GLY A 588 39.64 -1.29 2.36
CA GLY A 588 39.78 -0.56 1.11
C GLY A 588 41.03 -0.95 0.31
N GLY A 589 41.67 0.05 -0.29
CA GLY A 589 42.85 -0.17 -1.14
C GLY A 589 42.53 -0.82 -2.49
N ASP A 590 43.59 -1.24 -3.20
CA ASP A 590 43.49 -1.71 -4.58
C ASP A 590 43.01 -3.18 -4.68
N GLU A 591 43.22 -3.98 -3.64
CA GLU A 591 42.71 -5.35 -3.55
C GLU A 591 41.18 -5.36 -3.46
N TRP A 592 40.58 -4.58 -2.54
CA TRP A 592 39.13 -4.40 -2.50
C TRP A 592 38.58 -3.83 -3.81
N ARG A 593 39.25 -2.85 -4.44
CA ARG A 593 38.82 -2.32 -5.74
C ARG A 593 38.78 -3.41 -6.81
N ALA A 594 39.76 -4.31 -6.85
CA ALA A 594 39.78 -5.44 -7.78
C ALA A 594 38.65 -6.44 -7.48
N THR A 595 38.46 -6.82 -6.21
CA THR A 595 37.35 -7.70 -5.78
C THR A 595 35.99 -7.10 -6.13
N PHE A 596 35.77 -5.83 -5.83
CA PHE A 596 34.53 -5.11 -6.07
C PHE A 596 34.23 -4.96 -7.57
N GLN A 597 35.21 -4.53 -8.38
CA GLN A 597 35.03 -4.44 -9.83
C GLN A 597 34.77 -5.82 -10.48
N ARG A 598 35.43 -6.87 -10.00
CA ARG A 598 35.18 -8.25 -10.44
C ARG A 598 33.74 -8.68 -10.13
N LEU A 599 33.26 -8.43 -8.91
CA LEU A 599 31.90 -8.75 -8.49
C LEU A 599 30.82 -7.91 -9.18
N LEU A 600 31.10 -6.64 -9.51
CA LEU A 600 30.21 -5.83 -10.37
C LEU A 600 30.21 -6.32 -11.83
N SER A 601 31.31 -6.91 -12.30
CA SER A 601 31.40 -7.45 -13.68
C SER A 601 30.68 -8.79 -13.84
N ASP A 602 30.80 -9.68 -12.84
CA ASP A 602 30.07 -10.94 -12.75
C ASP A 602 29.95 -11.41 -11.28
N PRO A 603 28.78 -11.28 -10.65
CA PRO A 603 28.55 -11.76 -9.28
C PRO A 603 28.11 -13.24 -9.20
N SER A 604 28.08 -13.98 -10.32
CA SER A 604 27.49 -15.33 -10.40
C SER A 604 28.12 -16.38 -9.47
N GLU A 605 29.31 -16.13 -8.92
CA GLU A 605 29.97 -17.06 -7.98
C GLU A 605 29.13 -17.36 -6.72
N ILE A 606 28.22 -16.44 -6.32
CA ILE A 606 27.31 -16.67 -5.19
C ILE A 606 26.37 -17.86 -5.42
N LEU A 607 26.03 -18.19 -6.66
CA LEU A 607 25.17 -19.34 -7.00
C LEU A 607 25.84 -20.68 -6.68
N ALA A 608 27.18 -20.76 -6.71
CA ALA A 608 27.91 -21.99 -6.42
C ALA A 608 27.63 -22.51 -5.01
N PHE A 609 27.52 -21.62 -4.01
CA PHE A 609 27.17 -22.00 -2.63
C PHE A 609 25.81 -22.69 -2.54
N PHE A 610 24.84 -22.27 -3.37
CA PHE A 610 23.50 -22.89 -3.42
C PHE A 610 23.54 -24.22 -4.18
N ASP A 611 24.19 -24.25 -5.35
CA ASP A 611 24.26 -25.45 -6.19
C ASP A 611 25.02 -26.60 -5.49
N GLU A 612 26.06 -26.29 -4.70
CA GLU A 612 26.77 -27.27 -3.87
C GLU A 612 25.88 -27.92 -2.80
N VAL A 613 25.04 -27.14 -2.09
CA VAL A 613 24.16 -27.70 -1.04
C VAL A 613 22.92 -28.37 -1.64
N LEU A 614 22.37 -27.87 -2.75
CA LEU A 614 21.19 -28.46 -3.41
C LEU A 614 21.51 -29.85 -4.00
N ALA A 615 22.78 -30.14 -4.30
CA ALA A 615 23.29 -31.44 -4.70
C ALA A 615 23.47 -32.44 -3.53
N MET A 616 23.46 -31.98 -2.27
CA MET A 616 23.51 -32.86 -1.09
C MET A 616 22.25 -33.73 -1.01
N GLN A 617 22.37 -34.88 -0.34
CA GLN A 617 21.29 -35.90 -0.27
C GLN A 617 20.64 -35.95 1.13
N ASP A 618 21.26 -35.36 2.15
CA ASP A 618 20.80 -35.31 3.53
C ASP A 618 19.90 -34.09 3.83
N TRP A 619 19.01 -33.76 2.89
CA TRP A 619 17.93 -32.79 3.15
C TRP A 619 16.78 -33.50 3.89
N PRO A 620 16.24 -32.93 4.97
CA PRO A 620 15.05 -33.46 5.63
C PRO A 620 13.79 -33.24 4.76
N GLU A 621 12.83 -34.16 4.85
CA GLU A 621 11.59 -34.08 4.07
C GLU A 621 10.60 -33.04 4.65
N HIS A 622 10.60 -32.88 5.97
CA HIS A 622 9.62 -32.10 6.75
C HIS A 622 10.27 -31.33 7.92
N ASP A 623 11.08 -30.32 7.62
CA ASP A 623 11.72 -29.42 8.61
C ASP A 623 10.95 -28.10 8.87
N LYS A 624 9.99 -27.78 8.00
CA LYS A 624 9.15 -26.59 8.11
C LYS A 624 8.17 -26.69 9.29
N MET A 625 8.32 -25.79 10.24
CA MET A 625 7.41 -25.57 11.35
C MET A 625 6.06 -25.01 10.89
N ARG A 626 4.97 -25.57 11.44
CA ARG A 626 3.59 -25.09 11.19
C ARG A 626 3.24 -23.79 11.90
N MET A 627 4.07 -23.34 12.85
CA MET A 627 3.88 -22.08 13.60
C MET A 627 5.06 -21.16 13.37
N ASP A 628 4.78 -19.87 13.20
CA ASP A 628 5.81 -18.82 13.07
C ASP A 628 6.55 -18.62 14.40
N LEU A 629 7.78 -19.10 14.48
CA LEU A 629 8.61 -19.03 15.69
C LEU A 629 8.89 -17.59 16.14
N TYR A 630 8.88 -16.62 15.22
CA TYR A 630 9.10 -15.21 15.58
C TYR A 630 7.90 -14.60 16.32
N SER A 631 6.69 -15.14 16.15
CA SER A 631 5.54 -14.76 16.98
C SER A 631 5.75 -15.11 18.46
N LEU A 632 6.41 -16.25 18.75
CA LEU A 632 6.71 -16.71 20.11
C LEU A 632 7.74 -15.81 20.81
N PHE A 633 8.65 -15.18 20.05
CA PHE A 633 9.64 -14.25 20.59
C PHE A 633 9.12 -12.81 20.78
N ASN A 634 8.00 -12.45 20.15
CA ASN A 634 7.37 -11.13 20.28
C ASN A 634 6.27 -11.05 21.35
N ALA A 635 6.05 -12.12 22.12
CA ALA A 635 5.34 -12.01 23.39
C ALA A 635 6.20 -11.17 24.37
N ASN A 636 5.73 -9.95 24.67
CA ASN A 636 6.46 -8.96 25.48
C ASN A 636 6.98 -9.49 26.82
N GLU A 637 7.98 -8.79 27.38
CA GLU A 637 8.67 -9.07 28.65
C GLU A 637 7.72 -9.10 29.88
N THR A 638 6.88 -10.13 30.02
CA THR A 638 5.84 -10.21 31.06
C THR A 638 5.58 -11.65 31.57
N ILE A 639 6.61 -12.50 31.62
CA ILE A 639 6.68 -13.61 32.59
C ILE A 639 7.94 -13.48 33.44
N GLY A 640 7.98 -12.42 34.24
CA GLY A 640 8.86 -12.37 35.41
C GLY A 640 8.40 -13.40 36.43
N SER A 641 9.25 -14.39 36.73
CA SER A 641 9.06 -15.41 37.78
C SER A 641 7.86 -16.36 37.64
N LYS A 642 8.00 -17.40 36.78
CA LYS A 642 7.70 -18.82 37.08
C LYS A 642 7.72 -19.69 35.81
N LEU A 643 8.89 -20.22 35.43
CA LEU A 643 9.01 -21.43 34.60
C LEU A 643 10.40 -22.08 34.69
N THR A 644 11.00 -22.05 35.88
CA THR A 644 12.29 -22.71 36.18
C THR A 644 12.10 -24.16 36.62
N SER A 645 11.48 -25.00 35.79
CA SER A 645 11.50 -26.46 35.96
C SER A 645 11.00 -27.22 34.73
N SER A 646 11.81 -28.19 34.28
CA SER A 646 11.37 -29.46 33.66
C SER A 646 10.35 -29.41 32.50
N MET A 647 10.85 -29.21 31.28
CA MET A 647 10.30 -29.85 30.07
C MET A 647 11.29 -30.88 29.51
N THR A 648 11.52 -31.95 30.25
CA THR A 648 12.09 -33.19 29.70
C THR A 648 10.97 -33.98 29.00
N TYR A 649 10.93 -33.91 27.68
CA TYR A 649 10.09 -34.82 26.88
C TYR A 649 10.76 -36.20 26.75
N PRO A 650 9.98 -37.29 26.62
CA PRO A 650 10.51 -38.65 26.71
C PRO A 650 11.34 -39.04 25.49
N ARG A 651 12.41 -39.80 25.72
CA ARG A 651 13.08 -40.59 24.68
C ARG A 651 12.41 -41.96 24.58
N GLU A 652 12.07 -42.37 23.37
CA GLU A 652 11.84 -43.77 23.05
C GLU A 652 13.18 -44.52 22.79
N PRO A 653 13.19 -45.86 22.86
CA PRO A 653 14.31 -46.57 23.49
C PRO A 653 15.40 -47.06 22.53
N SER A 654 16.63 -47.12 23.04
CA SER A 654 17.73 -47.91 22.46
C SER A 654 17.67 -49.36 22.96
N GLU A 655 17.77 -50.33 22.04
CA GLU A 655 17.82 -51.76 22.37
C GLU A 655 19.06 -52.12 23.21
N SER A 656 18.91 -53.04 24.19
CA SER A 656 19.75 -54.25 24.27
C SER A 656 19.39 -55.21 25.41
N GLN A 657 19.01 -56.44 25.04
CA GLN A 657 19.22 -57.73 25.73
C GLN A 657 18.52 -58.06 27.06
N SER A 658 18.00 -59.30 27.10
CA SER A 658 17.44 -60.08 28.24
C SER A 658 16.18 -59.52 28.92
N GLY A 659 15.15 -60.33 29.20
CA GLY A 659 14.93 -61.73 28.81
C GLY A 659 13.71 -62.37 29.50
N GLU A 660 13.28 -63.50 28.95
CA GLU A 660 12.36 -64.49 29.55
C GLU A 660 10.84 -64.18 29.71
N GLN A 661 10.06 -65.05 29.05
CA GLN A 661 8.82 -65.72 29.53
C GLN A 661 7.47 -64.96 29.64
N GLY A 662 6.57 -65.26 28.69
CA GLY A 662 5.11 -65.30 28.83
C GLY A 662 4.34 -63.97 28.69
N SER A 663 3.04 -63.96 28.41
CA SER A 663 2.16 -64.99 27.81
C SER A 663 0.77 -64.42 27.49
N ASN A 664 0.22 -64.76 26.33
CA ASN A 664 -1.23 -64.87 26.01
C ASN A 664 -2.20 -63.66 26.10
N ASP A 665 -2.94 -63.51 25.00
CA ASP A 665 -4.40 -63.30 24.86
C ASP A 665 -5.08 -61.94 25.20
N ASP A 666 -5.57 -61.33 24.11
CA ASP A 666 -6.98 -60.97 23.81
C ASP A 666 -7.81 -59.84 24.51
N GLU A 667 -8.54 -59.16 23.62
CA GLU A 667 -9.90 -58.55 23.68
C GLU A 667 -10.42 -57.67 24.85
N LEU A 668 -10.76 -56.42 24.45
CA LEU A 668 -12.01 -55.66 24.65
C LEU A 668 -12.71 -55.46 26.03
N ASP A 669 -13.14 -54.20 26.22
CA ASP A 669 -14.42 -53.72 26.77
C ASP A 669 -14.88 -54.17 28.19
N TRP A 670 -15.07 -53.20 29.12
CA TRP A 670 -16.44 -52.77 29.51
C TRP A 670 -16.54 -51.59 30.51
N LYS A 671 -17.53 -50.70 30.24
CA LYS A 671 -18.13 -49.64 31.12
C LYS A 671 -17.17 -48.48 31.52
N VAL A 672 -17.63 -47.28 31.91
CA VAL A 672 -18.95 -46.84 32.43
C VAL A 672 -19.59 -45.71 31.60
N LYS A 673 -20.93 -45.66 31.60
CA LYS A 673 -21.80 -44.72 30.88
C LYS A 673 -22.37 -43.62 31.82
N GLN A 674 -23.20 -42.74 31.22
CA GLN A 674 -24.17 -41.82 31.84
C GLN A 674 -23.59 -40.50 32.38
N GLU A 675 -24.18 -39.33 32.10
CA GLU A 675 -25.31 -39.02 31.19
C GLU A 675 -25.38 -37.51 30.87
N LEU A 676 -25.90 -37.15 29.68
CA LEU A 676 -26.95 -36.12 29.43
C LEU A 676 -26.91 -35.56 28.00
N SER A 677 -28.10 -35.39 27.42
CA SER A 677 -28.37 -34.76 26.11
C SER A 677 -29.82 -34.22 26.09
N GLU A 678 -30.23 -33.59 24.97
CA GLU A 678 -31.63 -33.23 24.61
C GLU A 678 -32.26 -31.90 25.16
N SER A 679 -31.92 -30.81 24.48
CA SER A 679 -32.81 -29.91 23.69
C SER A 679 -34.34 -29.74 23.96
N VAL A 680 -34.82 -28.51 23.66
CA VAL A 680 -36.18 -28.08 23.15
C VAL A 680 -37.13 -27.28 24.08
N ARG A 681 -37.08 -25.94 23.91
CA ARG A 681 -38.18 -24.93 23.76
C ARG A 681 -39.39 -24.77 24.73
N LEU A 682 -39.59 -23.49 25.08
CA LEU A 682 -40.82 -22.65 25.00
C LEU A 682 -41.72 -22.35 26.23
N THR A 683 -42.29 -21.12 26.14
CA THR A 683 -43.50 -20.52 26.77
C THR A 683 -43.50 -20.04 28.24
N ASP A 684 -43.70 -18.72 28.33
CA ASP A 684 -44.64 -17.95 29.19
C ASP A 684 -44.27 -17.44 30.61
N GLU A 685 -44.73 -16.20 30.82
CA GLU A 685 -44.71 -15.29 31.98
C GLU A 685 -45.84 -15.66 33.01
N PRO A 686 -46.10 -14.95 34.16
CA PRO A 686 -45.80 -13.53 34.46
C PRO A 686 -45.41 -13.13 35.93
N GLU A 687 -45.21 -11.81 36.09
CA GLU A 687 -45.61 -10.96 37.25
C GLU A 687 -44.81 -10.88 38.60
N ARG A 688 -44.62 -9.60 39.03
CA ARG A 688 -44.46 -9.06 40.42
C ARG A 688 -43.11 -9.28 41.16
N GLN A 689 -42.62 -8.40 42.04
CA GLN A 689 -43.15 -7.10 42.55
C GLN A 689 -42.08 -6.09 43.06
N GLU A 690 -42.36 -4.80 42.83
CA GLU A 690 -42.12 -3.56 43.62
C GLU A 690 -41.01 -3.43 44.70
N LEU A 691 -40.08 -2.46 44.51
CA LEU A 691 -39.75 -1.24 45.32
C LEU A 691 -40.00 -1.22 46.87
N PRO A 692 -39.23 -0.45 47.70
CA PRO A 692 -38.89 0.98 47.46
C PRO A 692 -37.57 1.57 48.05
N ASP A 693 -37.42 2.90 47.92
CA ASP A 693 -36.35 3.79 48.40
C ASP A 693 -36.09 3.88 49.94
N GLN A 694 -34.82 4.15 50.27
CA GLN A 694 -34.33 5.09 51.32
C GLN A 694 -32.77 5.04 51.38
N GLY A 695 -31.97 6.11 51.47
CA GLY A 695 -32.23 7.56 51.37
C GLY A 695 -31.32 8.39 52.32
N ILE A 696 -30.77 9.54 51.85
CA ILE A 696 -30.05 10.58 52.64
C ILE A 696 -28.65 10.14 53.15
N ALA A 697 -27.53 10.89 53.09
CA ALA A 697 -27.05 12.08 52.34
C ALA A 697 -25.47 12.04 52.41
N ASP A 698 -24.62 13.06 52.29
CA ASP A 698 -24.71 14.54 52.17
C ASP A 698 -23.37 15.13 51.60
N GLU A 699 -23.26 16.44 51.38
CA GLU A 699 -22.04 17.12 50.86
C GLU A 699 -21.01 17.51 51.96
N ALA A 700 -19.69 17.41 51.69
CA ALA A 700 -18.65 18.23 52.35
C ALA A 700 -17.24 18.15 51.71
N ALA A 701 -16.45 19.22 51.94
CA ALA A 701 -14.98 19.31 51.99
C ALA A 701 -14.14 19.19 50.69
N VAL A 702 -13.73 20.35 50.18
CA VAL A 702 -12.50 20.58 49.40
C VAL A 702 -11.42 21.11 50.37
N ASP A 703 -10.15 20.68 50.21
CA ASP A 703 -8.88 21.45 50.31
C ASP A 703 -7.65 20.67 50.84
N VAL A 704 -6.44 21.15 50.46
CA VAL A 704 -5.06 20.76 50.91
C VAL A 704 -4.67 19.27 50.62
N ILE A 705 -3.44 18.87 50.24
CA ILE A 705 -2.08 19.33 50.59
C ILE A 705 -1.12 19.37 49.37
N LEU A 706 -0.12 20.25 49.44
CA LEU A 706 1.05 20.38 48.54
C LEU A 706 2.35 19.88 49.22
N ALA A 707 3.40 19.68 48.41
CA ALA A 707 4.78 19.32 48.80
C ALA A 707 4.99 17.82 49.15
N GLU A 708 6.19 17.24 49.07
CA GLU A 708 7.54 17.84 48.89
C GLU A 708 8.33 17.19 47.73
N GLU A 709 9.04 18.00 46.94
CA GLU A 709 10.19 17.60 46.11
C GLU A 709 11.41 18.40 46.56
N GLU A 710 12.46 17.73 47.05
CA GLU A 710 13.87 18.14 47.19
C GLU A 710 14.58 17.03 48.01
N SER A 711 15.89 16.78 47.97
CA SER A 711 16.95 17.04 46.99
C SER A 711 18.15 16.13 47.36
N ILE A 712 19.16 15.97 46.48
CA ILE A 712 20.61 15.89 46.83
C ILE A 712 21.47 15.74 45.55
N ASP A 713 22.28 16.78 45.37
CA ASP A 713 23.41 17.04 44.46
C ASP A 713 24.55 15.99 44.64
N VAL A 714 25.63 15.78 43.84
CA VAL A 714 26.41 16.47 42.77
C VAL A 714 27.23 15.34 42.02
N PRO A 715 28.20 15.55 41.09
CA PRO A 715 28.53 16.70 40.24
C PRO A 715 28.75 16.38 38.73
N LEU A 716 28.74 17.42 37.89
CA LEU A 716 29.19 17.38 36.48
C LEU A 716 30.73 17.51 36.35
N ALA A 717 31.33 16.72 35.45
CA ALA A 717 32.77 16.77 35.13
C ALA A 717 33.03 16.99 33.63
N VAL A 718 32.98 18.25 33.18
CA VAL A 718 33.24 18.64 31.77
C VAL A 718 34.73 18.57 31.45
N THR A 719 35.13 17.66 30.56
CA THR A 719 36.53 17.50 30.09
C THR A 719 36.71 17.95 28.64
N ALA A 720 36.70 19.27 28.42
CA ALA A 720 36.91 19.87 27.10
C ALA A 720 38.37 19.67 26.60
N ARG A 721 38.59 18.71 25.69
CA ARG A 721 39.94 18.33 25.22
C ARG A 721 40.42 19.18 24.04
N LYS A 722 40.94 20.35 24.38
CA LYS A 722 41.63 21.35 23.52
C LYS A 722 42.61 20.71 22.50
N ARG A 723 42.41 20.94 21.20
CA ARG A 723 43.46 20.78 20.16
C ARG A 723 43.90 22.16 19.64
N ARG A 724 45.19 22.30 19.36
CA ARG A 724 45.80 23.56 18.92
C ARG A 724 45.48 23.86 17.45
N ARG A 725 45.31 25.14 17.14
CA ARG A 725 45.98 25.78 15.99
C ARG A 725 46.98 26.78 16.57
N GLU A 726 48.08 27.01 15.86
CA GLU A 726 49.17 27.88 16.31
C GLU A 726 49.10 29.22 15.57
N ASN A 727 49.41 30.31 16.26
CA ASN A 727 49.42 31.66 15.68
C ASN A 727 50.70 31.88 14.85
N VAL A 728 50.56 32.66 13.78
CA VAL A 728 51.54 33.67 13.41
C VAL A 728 50.77 34.98 13.25
N GLU A 729 51.21 36.03 13.93
CA GLU A 729 50.55 37.35 13.99
C GLU A 729 51.42 38.42 13.28
N ASN A 730 50.97 39.67 13.37
CA ASN A 730 51.62 40.93 12.94
C ASN A 730 51.44 41.26 11.43
N GLU A 731 51.14 42.50 11.03
CA GLU A 731 51.00 43.77 11.79
C GLU A 731 50.00 44.74 11.11
N GLU A 732 49.49 45.74 11.84
CA GLU A 732 48.62 46.83 11.35
C GLU A 732 49.45 48.03 10.80
N PRO A 733 48.94 49.27 10.57
CA PRO A 733 47.57 49.77 10.35
C PRO A 733 47.43 50.73 9.14
N GLU A 734 46.20 51.18 8.81
CA GLU A 734 45.80 52.61 8.77
C GLU A 734 44.34 52.81 8.30
N ALA A 735 43.81 54.05 8.40
CA ALA A 735 42.37 54.34 8.33
C ALA A 735 41.96 55.41 7.26
N PRO A 736 40.98 56.33 7.46
CA PRO A 736 39.72 56.24 6.69
C PRO A 736 39.35 57.49 5.87
N VAL A 737 38.40 57.37 4.92
CA VAL A 737 37.61 58.53 4.43
C VAL A 737 36.24 58.14 3.83
N LYS A 738 35.34 59.12 3.63
CA LYS A 738 33.90 58.94 3.42
C LYS A 738 33.42 59.20 1.97
N LYS A 739 32.42 58.41 1.53
CA LYS A 739 31.27 58.72 0.64
C LYS A 739 31.48 59.63 -0.59
N ALA A 740 31.18 59.10 -1.78
CA ALA A 740 30.61 59.86 -2.91
C ALA A 740 29.56 59.03 -3.68
N LYS A 741 28.51 59.68 -4.22
CA LYS A 741 27.48 59.07 -5.09
C LYS A 741 27.72 59.44 -6.55
N VAL A 742 27.68 58.49 -7.49
CA VAL A 742 27.44 58.75 -8.92
C VAL A 742 26.53 57.67 -9.51
N LYS A 743 25.54 58.06 -10.33
CA LYS A 743 24.64 57.15 -11.06
C LYS A 743 25.33 56.59 -12.33
N ARG A 744 24.95 55.39 -12.78
CA ARG A 744 25.07 54.99 -14.20
C ARG A 744 23.76 54.40 -14.70
N GLY A 745 23.45 54.68 -15.96
CA GLY A 745 22.22 54.26 -16.66
C GLY A 745 22.48 53.18 -17.72
N PRO A 746 21.44 52.77 -18.47
CA PRO A 746 21.45 51.56 -19.28
C PRO A 746 22.13 51.70 -20.65
N ARG A 747 22.45 50.57 -21.28
CA ARG A 747 22.79 50.46 -22.71
C ARG A 747 21.68 49.71 -23.48
N LYS A 748 21.46 50.13 -24.72
CA LYS A 748 20.38 49.67 -25.60
C LYS A 748 20.71 48.35 -26.30
N ARG A 749 19.67 47.61 -26.70
CA ARG A 749 19.69 46.73 -27.89
C ARG A 749 19.06 47.50 -29.06
N ASN A 750 19.44 47.18 -30.29
CA ASN A 750 18.93 47.80 -31.51
C ASN A 750 18.03 46.83 -32.30
N ALA A 751 16.98 47.35 -32.93
CA ALA A 751 16.47 46.88 -34.23
C ALA A 751 17.14 47.78 -35.33
N ASP A 752 17.02 47.63 -36.65
CA ASP A 752 16.03 46.97 -37.53
C ASP A 752 16.65 46.92 -38.99
N VAL A 753 16.09 46.51 -40.15
CA VAL A 753 14.76 46.03 -40.61
C VAL A 753 14.89 45.33 -42.01
N LEU A 754 13.85 44.56 -42.43
CA LEU A 754 13.42 44.20 -43.81
C LEU A 754 14.19 43.21 -44.72
N GLY A 755 13.36 42.42 -45.46
CA GLY A 755 13.63 41.84 -46.80
C GLY A 755 13.67 40.29 -46.85
N GLU A 756 12.92 39.58 -47.70
CA GLU A 756 11.71 39.90 -48.50
C GLU A 756 10.96 38.58 -48.85
N ARG A 757 9.74 38.62 -49.40
CA ARG A 757 9.00 37.42 -49.88
C ARG A 757 8.89 37.39 -51.42
N PRO A 758 8.68 36.20 -52.01
CA PRO A 758 7.63 36.09 -53.02
C PRO A 758 6.60 34.97 -52.76
N ASN A 759 5.40 35.18 -53.31
CA ASN A 759 4.39 34.13 -53.53
C ASN A 759 4.77 33.31 -54.81
N GLN A 760 4.05 32.32 -55.34
CA GLN A 760 2.61 32.02 -55.27
C GLN A 760 2.27 30.62 -55.83
N GLN A 761 1.07 30.11 -55.50
CA GLN A 761 0.26 29.16 -56.28
C GLN A 761 0.85 27.81 -56.75
N LEU A 762 0.26 26.73 -56.23
CA LEU A 762 -0.36 25.69 -57.08
C LEU A 762 -1.65 25.18 -56.42
N ARG A 763 -2.66 24.83 -57.22
CA ARG A 763 -4.04 24.52 -56.76
C ARG A 763 -4.67 23.52 -57.73
N ARG A 764 -5.60 22.68 -57.23
CA ARG A 764 -6.28 21.55 -57.93
C ARG A 764 -5.44 20.26 -57.97
N SER A 765 -6.01 19.06 -57.95
CA SER A 765 -7.38 18.62 -57.57
C SER A 765 -7.41 17.08 -57.45
N ARG A 766 -8.27 16.53 -56.58
CA ARG A 766 -8.93 15.24 -56.82
C ARG A 766 -10.22 15.09 -56.00
N ARG A 767 -11.36 15.22 -56.68
CA ARG A 767 -12.58 14.44 -56.39
C ARG A 767 -12.74 13.46 -57.55
N ASN A 768 -12.97 12.18 -57.27
CA ASN A 768 -13.39 11.20 -58.27
C ASN A 768 -14.89 10.92 -58.11
N LEU A 769 -15.62 10.99 -59.22
CA LEU A 769 -16.94 10.39 -59.41
C LEU A 769 -17.22 10.42 -60.92
N GLY A 770 -17.19 9.26 -61.58
CA GLY A 770 -17.40 9.16 -63.02
C GLY A 770 -16.81 7.89 -63.62
N ARG A 771 -17.58 7.28 -64.52
CA ARG A 771 -17.17 6.21 -65.45
C ARG A 771 -16.24 6.81 -66.54
N GLU A 772 -15.52 6.05 -67.35
CA GLU A 772 -15.55 4.60 -67.65
C GLU A 772 -14.21 3.90 -67.39
#